data_AF-A0AAW0ZIQ2-F1
#
_entry.id   AF-A0AAW0ZIQ2-F1
#
_cell.length_a   1.000
_cell.length_b   1.000
_cell.length_c   1.000
_cell.angle_alpha   90.00
_cell.angle_beta   90.00
_cell.angle_gamma   90.00
#
_symmetry.space_group_name_H-M   'P 1'
#
loop_
_entity.id
_entity.type
_entity.pdbx_description
1 polymer ?
#
loop_
_entity_poly.entity_id
_entity_poly.type
_entity_poly.pdbx_seq_one_letter_code
_entity_poly.pdbx_strand_id
1 'polypeptide(L)'
;MSLFKTKEWWRTRCGANETFDRHSLLAAPLFGKERHDILVVGSHDGYLRMYKPSSQWVDETKSPTNYKSTDLMIETRLDDCIVDLKAGRFVSGSQDLRLAVLTASKLTVFDVALVVESNEYGLPLGDRCELKIAYEHRLSKFPASLTVGPFGGVRGRDFLCVQCLDGTLLFYEQEVFAFVQATRNRLLAEPIVYVPRYDLFVAASSSWCLECHRYQSMAEWSRNKKERISGSESDANNANNLEPDSTYNVGEAVLGIEVVTLSSFEVGIVVLGERHLYCLRDNCASVKYAKRLEYKPLCFRAYVIEPDGKLMVLVIADTSTLMIYEGSTLRWSAQLPFAPVTVARVQLEHLHGVIVILSADGRLEACYLGSEPSLFVAPPLHPRGYDYAAAERELSELRAAVSSKSKQTEDRTSDAGTDAELTVSVNASLDSDRPLTEKESEAEAETEPRPRPICNVAIELSSYATLDDVQVCVDVSKPLLVTDDFYALPSLCERHVAKIRVYLDGDWPAFSLDVSVTVTYRTDAGILRAVRKTSQLPLKTVLRSCPPESTASFVTVVKSDAPPLAFTQLFPEFSADQCQRQGWNALGLRQVHTGQTVTVVSGNAGNRYRVQSNDGLSSVLVVRRLTDRWGGKSEGRATAGAPSVGQNHVRSVHRRIDEHFAARREIDRITKEIGLLTSQLRNVERRMLRAARERNEGSLADTGLPFLFDRTCRAIFALLEDLAKARTVRERAGHELRCSVELLLLVTRWNASDEKYEVLRAAIGFEPRPSDRLDWEETADAALTALLESTKSTSSETRCSWNVLTPIASVRELNKLKTRLAHAIGRLAGTRESDIAEMEANDVVEST
;
A
#
# COMPACT_ATOMS: atom_id res chain seq x y z
N MET A 1 0.62 -13.85 -36.42
CA MET A 1 1.33 -14.05 -35.14
C MET A 1 1.06 -15.46 -34.63
N SER A 2 2.04 -16.37 -34.57
CA SER A 2 1.80 -17.75 -34.14
C SER A 2 2.85 -18.33 -33.19
N LEU A 3 4.06 -17.74 -33.10
CA LEU A 3 5.09 -18.19 -32.15
C LEU A 3 4.55 -18.26 -30.71
N PHE A 4 4.82 -19.38 -30.04
CA PHE A 4 4.39 -19.68 -28.67
C PHE A 4 2.87 -19.64 -28.46
N LYS A 5 2.10 -19.88 -29.52
CA LYS A 5 0.65 -20.13 -29.45
C LYS A 5 0.33 -21.45 -30.10
N THR A 6 -0.69 -22.15 -29.60
CA THR A 6 -1.24 -23.28 -30.33
C THR A 6 -2.11 -22.80 -31.49
N LYS A 7 -2.11 -23.55 -32.57
CA LYS A 7 -2.94 -23.34 -33.75
C LYS A 7 -3.96 -24.46 -33.86
N GLU A 8 -5.17 -24.06 -34.22
CA GLU A 8 -6.30 -24.97 -34.43
C GLU A 8 -6.06 -25.82 -35.67
N TRP A 9 -6.22 -27.14 -35.54
CA TRP A 9 -6.26 -28.10 -36.65
C TRP A 9 -7.68 -28.61 -36.92
N TRP A 10 -8.40 -28.88 -35.83
CA TRP A 10 -9.77 -29.39 -35.83
C TRP A 10 -10.43 -29.06 -34.50
N ARG A 11 -11.70 -28.69 -34.50
CA ARG A 11 -12.41 -28.28 -33.29
C ARG A 11 -13.88 -28.63 -33.33
N THR A 12 -14.40 -29.10 -32.21
CA THR A 12 -15.83 -29.31 -32.01
C THR A 12 -16.24 -29.01 -30.58
N ARG A 13 -17.55 -29.02 -30.31
CA ARG A 13 -18.11 -28.93 -28.97
C ARG A 13 -18.96 -30.16 -28.70
N CYS A 14 -18.59 -30.92 -27.68
CA CYS A 14 -19.31 -32.09 -27.22
C CYS A 14 -20.48 -31.65 -26.35
N GLY A 15 -21.69 -31.69 -26.92
CA GLY A 15 -22.93 -31.45 -26.18
C GLY A 15 -23.17 -30.01 -25.74
N ALA A 16 -24.24 -29.82 -24.96
CA ALA A 16 -24.61 -28.56 -24.33
C ALA A 16 -24.85 -28.78 -22.83
N ASN A 17 -24.09 -28.08 -21.99
CA ASN A 17 -24.13 -28.17 -20.52
C ASN A 17 -23.74 -29.55 -19.93
N GLU A 18 -22.98 -30.34 -20.69
CA GLU A 18 -22.37 -31.58 -20.21
C GLU A 18 -21.10 -31.30 -19.41
N THR A 19 -20.68 -32.24 -18.56
CA THR A 19 -19.46 -32.13 -17.75
C THR A 19 -18.48 -33.24 -18.07
N PHE A 20 -17.19 -32.90 -18.06
CA PHE A 20 -16.09 -33.78 -18.43
C PHE A 20 -14.95 -33.71 -17.42
N ASP A 21 -14.28 -34.83 -17.21
CA ASP A 21 -13.14 -34.99 -16.30
C ASP A 21 -11.86 -35.45 -17.03
N ARG A 22 -10.86 -35.90 -16.26
CA ARG A 22 -9.58 -36.36 -16.81
C ARG A 22 -9.67 -37.66 -17.61
N HIS A 23 -10.66 -38.50 -17.30
CA HIS A 23 -10.88 -39.84 -17.85
C HIS A 23 -11.87 -39.86 -19.02
N SER A 24 -12.48 -38.70 -19.29
CA SER A 24 -13.50 -38.51 -20.33
C SER A 24 -12.96 -38.53 -21.76
N LEU A 25 -11.64 -38.43 -21.98
CA LEU A 25 -11.01 -38.48 -23.31
C LEU A 25 -10.10 -39.69 -23.44
N LEU A 26 -10.34 -40.48 -24.48
CA LEU A 26 -9.49 -41.59 -24.90
C LEU A 26 -9.12 -41.44 -26.38
N ALA A 27 -7.84 -41.57 -26.69
CA ALA A 27 -7.35 -41.70 -28.06
C ALA A 27 -6.85 -43.13 -28.27
N ALA A 28 -7.43 -43.86 -29.22
CA ALA A 28 -7.04 -45.24 -29.49
C ALA A 28 -7.24 -45.62 -30.98
N PRO A 29 -6.35 -46.46 -31.55
CA PRO A 29 -6.47 -46.92 -32.94
C PRO A 29 -7.42 -48.13 -33.01
N LEU A 30 -8.73 -47.88 -32.94
CA LEU A 30 -9.75 -48.95 -32.87
C LEU A 30 -9.98 -49.67 -34.21
N PHE A 31 -9.66 -49.04 -35.36
CA PHE A 31 -9.92 -49.60 -36.69
C PHE A 31 -8.65 -49.81 -37.52
N GLY A 32 -8.64 -50.87 -38.33
CA GLY A 32 -7.69 -51.06 -39.43
C GLY A 32 -6.26 -51.47 -39.04
N LYS A 33 -5.44 -51.73 -40.07
CA LYS A 33 -3.98 -51.94 -39.93
C LYS A 33 -3.20 -50.62 -39.88
N GLU A 34 -3.82 -49.55 -40.36
CA GLU A 34 -3.29 -48.18 -40.33
C GLU A 34 -3.55 -47.59 -38.95
N ARG A 35 -2.49 -47.26 -38.20
CA ARG A 35 -2.55 -46.84 -36.79
C ARG A 35 -3.01 -45.38 -36.63
N HIS A 36 -4.16 -45.03 -37.19
CA HIS A 36 -4.79 -43.72 -36.96
C HIS A 36 -5.64 -43.78 -35.71
N ASP A 37 -5.47 -42.79 -34.84
CA ASP A 37 -6.17 -42.74 -33.58
C ASP A 37 -7.55 -42.12 -33.74
N ILE A 38 -8.51 -42.68 -33.02
CA ILE A 38 -9.89 -42.21 -32.94
C ILE A 38 -10.08 -41.54 -31.59
N LEU A 39 -10.79 -40.41 -31.61
CA LEU A 39 -11.11 -39.68 -30.39
C LEU A 39 -12.42 -40.21 -29.82
N VAL A 40 -12.36 -40.86 -28.67
CA VAL A 40 -13.52 -41.32 -27.92
C VAL A 40 -13.72 -40.38 -26.73
N VAL A 41 -14.91 -39.79 -26.65
CA VAL A 41 -15.30 -38.86 -25.58
C VAL A 41 -16.50 -39.42 -24.84
N GLY A 42 -16.36 -39.58 -23.53
CA GLY A 42 -17.42 -39.96 -22.61
C GLY A 42 -17.84 -38.79 -21.76
N SER A 43 -19.15 -38.60 -21.61
CA SER A 43 -19.74 -37.57 -20.78
C SER A 43 -20.29 -38.15 -19.50
N HIS A 44 -20.27 -37.38 -18.41
CA HIS A 44 -20.92 -37.78 -17.15
C HIS A 44 -22.45 -37.87 -17.26
N ASP A 45 -23.05 -37.30 -18.30
CA ASP A 45 -24.48 -37.44 -18.60
C ASP A 45 -24.83 -38.73 -19.36
N GLY A 46 -23.82 -39.58 -19.65
CA GLY A 46 -23.99 -40.87 -20.30
C GLY A 46 -23.78 -40.86 -21.82
N TYR A 47 -23.44 -39.73 -22.44
CA TYR A 47 -23.17 -39.66 -23.88
C TYR A 47 -21.77 -40.19 -24.22
N LEU A 48 -21.71 -41.15 -25.14
CA LEU A 48 -20.48 -41.66 -25.74
C LEU A 48 -20.39 -41.19 -27.19
N ARG A 49 -19.31 -40.51 -27.54
CA ARG A 49 -19.07 -39.95 -28.89
C ARG A 49 -17.73 -40.43 -29.43
N MET A 50 -17.69 -40.84 -30.69
CA MET A 50 -16.45 -41.23 -31.36
C MET A 50 -16.24 -40.37 -32.60
N TYR A 51 -15.09 -39.71 -32.68
CA TYR A 51 -14.72 -38.85 -33.80
C TYR A 51 -13.53 -39.41 -34.56
N LYS A 52 -13.61 -39.37 -35.89
CA LYS A 52 -12.49 -39.58 -36.81
C LYS A 52 -12.25 -38.28 -37.57
N PRO A 53 -11.36 -37.39 -37.06
CA PRO A 53 -11.11 -36.10 -37.69
C PRO A 53 -10.50 -36.25 -39.09
N SER A 54 -11.22 -35.80 -40.13
CA SER A 54 -10.78 -35.83 -41.54
C SER A 54 -10.17 -34.52 -42.04
N SER A 55 -9.77 -33.63 -41.11
CA SER A 55 -9.26 -32.29 -41.44
C SER A 55 -7.96 -32.34 -42.24
N GLN A 56 -7.90 -31.59 -43.33
CA GLN A 56 -6.75 -31.49 -44.24
C GLN A 56 -6.23 -30.05 -44.31
N TRP A 57 -4.93 -29.90 -44.62
CA TRP A 57 -4.33 -28.59 -44.85
C TRP A 57 -4.68 -28.06 -46.24
N VAL A 58 -5.19 -26.84 -46.32
CA VAL A 58 -5.49 -26.16 -47.59
C VAL A 58 -4.44 -25.10 -47.85
N ASP A 59 -3.64 -25.29 -48.90
CA ASP A 59 -2.54 -24.39 -49.24
C ASP A 59 -3.01 -22.99 -49.66
N GLU A 60 -4.18 -22.88 -50.29
CA GLU A 60 -4.75 -21.60 -50.76
C GLU A 60 -5.10 -20.66 -49.60
N THR A 61 -5.70 -21.19 -48.53
CA THR A 61 -6.12 -20.42 -47.36
C THR A 61 -5.10 -20.44 -46.24
N LYS A 62 -4.04 -21.25 -46.35
CA LYS A 62 -3.05 -21.54 -45.30
C LYS A 62 -3.72 -21.89 -43.97
N SER A 63 -4.80 -22.67 -44.05
CA SER A 63 -5.61 -23.07 -42.90
C SER A 63 -6.13 -24.49 -43.09
N PRO A 64 -6.42 -25.21 -42.00
CA PRO A 64 -7.09 -26.50 -42.08
C PRO A 64 -8.55 -26.35 -42.53
N THR A 65 -9.14 -27.42 -43.07
CA THR A 65 -10.56 -27.48 -43.48
C THR A 65 -11.55 -27.44 -42.30
N ASN A 66 -11.06 -27.59 -41.05
CA ASN A 66 -11.85 -27.64 -39.81
C ASN A 66 -12.85 -28.82 -39.77
N TYR A 67 -13.73 -28.83 -38.77
CA TYR A 67 -14.69 -29.90 -38.49
C TYR A 67 -15.74 -30.09 -39.59
N LYS A 68 -15.99 -31.35 -39.96
CA LYS A 68 -17.10 -31.77 -40.84
C LYS A 68 -18.08 -32.63 -40.04
N SER A 69 -19.36 -32.59 -40.39
CA SER A 69 -20.37 -33.45 -39.75
C SER A 69 -20.08 -34.94 -39.90
N THR A 70 -19.39 -35.35 -40.98
CA THR A 70 -18.93 -36.71 -41.24
C THR A 70 -17.82 -37.18 -40.30
N ASP A 71 -17.19 -36.28 -39.54
CA ASP A 71 -16.14 -36.64 -38.59
C ASP A 71 -16.72 -37.33 -37.34
N LEU A 72 -18.01 -37.14 -37.05
CA LEU A 72 -18.70 -37.85 -35.96
C LEU A 72 -19.17 -39.21 -36.48
N MET A 73 -18.57 -40.29 -35.97
CA MET A 73 -18.88 -41.66 -36.42
C MET A 73 -20.08 -42.26 -35.69
N ILE A 74 -20.19 -42.01 -34.39
CA ILE A 74 -21.30 -42.47 -33.56
C ILE A 74 -21.48 -41.55 -32.37
N GLU A 75 -22.74 -41.32 -32.01
CA GLU A 75 -23.18 -40.69 -30.77
C GLU A 75 -24.28 -41.56 -30.17
N THR A 76 -24.01 -42.14 -29.01
CA THR A 76 -24.94 -43.04 -28.32
C THR A 76 -25.07 -42.60 -26.87
N ARG A 77 -26.30 -42.61 -26.35
CA ARG A 77 -26.58 -42.36 -24.94
C ARG A 77 -26.65 -43.69 -24.18
N LEU A 78 -25.81 -43.83 -23.18
CA LEU A 78 -25.89 -44.86 -22.15
C LEU A 78 -26.77 -44.37 -21.00
N ASP A 79 -27.46 -45.28 -20.32
CA ASP A 79 -28.40 -44.92 -19.25
C ASP A 79 -27.73 -44.38 -17.98
N ASP A 80 -26.43 -44.65 -17.81
CA ASP A 80 -25.64 -44.31 -16.63
C ASP A 80 -24.47 -43.36 -16.96
N CYS A 81 -24.00 -42.62 -15.95
CA CYS A 81 -22.81 -41.77 -16.01
C CYS A 81 -21.56 -42.57 -16.41
N ILE A 82 -20.82 -42.07 -17.41
CA ILE A 82 -19.52 -42.62 -17.83
C ILE A 82 -18.43 -42.06 -16.90
N VAL A 83 -17.72 -42.97 -16.23
CA VAL A 83 -16.66 -42.66 -15.24
C VAL A 83 -15.27 -42.76 -15.85
N ASP A 84 -15.00 -43.78 -16.66
CA ASP A 84 -13.70 -43.98 -17.33
C ASP A 84 -13.86 -44.78 -18.63
N LEU A 85 -12.95 -44.56 -19.57
CA LEU A 85 -12.89 -45.19 -20.88
C LEU A 85 -11.48 -45.75 -21.12
N LYS A 86 -11.40 -47.02 -21.55
CA LYS A 86 -10.13 -47.65 -21.94
C LYS A 86 -10.30 -48.51 -23.18
N ALA A 87 -9.24 -48.63 -23.97
CA ALA A 87 -9.17 -49.53 -25.11
C ALA A 87 -8.10 -50.61 -24.85
N GLY A 88 -8.38 -51.85 -25.23
CA GLY A 88 -7.49 -52.98 -24.97
C GLY A 88 -8.04 -54.29 -25.50
N ARG A 89 -7.27 -55.36 -25.33
CA ARG A 89 -7.63 -56.73 -25.76
C ARG A 89 -8.46 -57.44 -24.69
N PHE A 90 -9.72 -57.05 -24.59
CA PHE A 90 -10.61 -57.48 -23.49
C PHE A 90 -11.40 -58.76 -23.77
N VAL A 91 -11.39 -59.30 -25.00
CA VAL A 91 -12.17 -60.50 -25.35
C VAL A 91 -11.26 -61.71 -25.53
N SER A 92 -11.64 -62.84 -24.92
CA SER A 92 -10.94 -64.11 -25.04
C SER A 92 -10.89 -64.58 -26.50
N GLY A 93 -9.68 -64.88 -26.99
CA GLY A 93 -9.48 -65.44 -28.34
C GLY A 93 -9.43 -64.44 -29.50
N SER A 94 -9.72 -63.14 -29.27
CA SER A 94 -9.49 -62.07 -30.24
C SER A 94 -8.21 -61.28 -29.89
N GLN A 95 -7.59 -60.65 -30.90
CA GLN A 95 -6.48 -59.70 -30.73
C GLN A 95 -6.90 -58.25 -31.05
N ASP A 96 -8.17 -58.05 -31.40
CA ASP A 96 -8.70 -56.74 -31.74
C ASP A 96 -8.84 -55.88 -30.48
N LEU A 97 -8.67 -54.58 -30.65
CA LEU A 97 -8.93 -53.62 -29.57
C LEU A 97 -10.44 -53.44 -29.40
N ARG A 98 -10.90 -53.55 -28.16
CA ARG A 98 -12.29 -53.35 -27.76
C ARG A 98 -12.38 -52.17 -26.82
N LEU A 99 -13.54 -51.52 -26.78
CA LEU A 99 -13.78 -50.36 -25.93
C LEU A 99 -14.41 -50.80 -24.61
N ALA A 100 -13.72 -50.59 -23.50
CA ALA A 100 -14.27 -50.76 -22.16
C ALA A 100 -14.81 -49.42 -21.66
N VAL A 101 -16.09 -49.41 -21.27
CA VAL A 101 -16.79 -48.27 -20.70
C VAL A 101 -17.15 -48.60 -19.25
N LEU A 102 -16.58 -47.84 -18.32
CA LEU A 102 -16.91 -47.91 -16.91
C LEU A 102 -18.02 -46.92 -16.62
N THR A 103 -19.17 -47.42 -16.15
CA THR A 103 -20.28 -46.59 -15.67
C THR A 103 -20.41 -46.69 -14.15
N ALA A 104 -21.28 -45.88 -13.53
CA ALA A 104 -21.50 -45.90 -12.08
C ALA A 104 -21.92 -47.28 -11.52
N SER A 105 -22.54 -48.14 -12.34
CA SER A 105 -23.12 -49.42 -11.90
C SER A 105 -22.51 -50.66 -12.58
N LYS A 106 -21.96 -50.52 -13.79
CA LYS A 106 -21.50 -51.63 -14.63
C LYS A 106 -20.22 -51.29 -15.40
N LEU A 107 -19.40 -52.30 -15.64
CA LEU A 107 -18.30 -52.28 -16.59
C LEU A 107 -18.76 -53.00 -17.86
N THR A 108 -18.87 -52.29 -18.97
CA THR A 108 -19.37 -52.83 -20.25
C THR A 108 -18.25 -52.83 -21.28
N VAL A 109 -18.05 -53.95 -21.97
CA VAL A 109 -17.09 -54.04 -23.07
C VAL A 109 -17.84 -54.08 -24.39
N PHE A 110 -17.52 -53.14 -25.27
CA PHE A 110 -18.11 -52.98 -26.59
C PHE A 110 -17.15 -53.47 -27.68
N ASP A 111 -17.73 -54.23 -28.60
CA ASP A 111 -17.19 -54.42 -29.94
C ASP A 111 -17.61 -53.24 -30.82
N VAL A 112 -16.63 -52.61 -31.46
CA VAL A 112 -16.85 -51.48 -32.35
C VAL A 112 -16.59 -51.96 -33.77
N ALA A 113 -17.64 -52.09 -34.56
CA ALA A 113 -17.55 -52.54 -35.95
C ALA A 113 -17.85 -51.39 -36.90
N LEU A 114 -17.00 -51.23 -37.93
CA LEU A 114 -17.26 -50.31 -39.04
C LEU A 114 -17.99 -51.08 -40.14
N VAL A 115 -19.25 -50.75 -40.39
CA VAL A 115 -20.07 -51.31 -41.46
C VAL A 115 -19.94 -50.41 -42.68
N VAL A 116 -19.25 -50.90 -43.71
CA VAL A 116 -19.11 -50.20 -44.99
C VAL A 116 -20.26 -50.62 -45.90
N GLU A 117 -21.27 -49.75 -46.07
CA GLU A 117 -22.38 -49.99 -47.01
C GLU A 117 -22.01 -49.49 -48.41
N SER A 118 -22.09 -50.40 -49.39
CA SER A 118 -21.93 -50.11 -50.82
C SER A 118 -23.27 -50.31 -51.51
N ASN A 119 -23.70 -49.35 -52.34
CA ASN A 119 -24.88 -49.56 -53.20
C ASN A 119 -24.62 -50.62 -54.29
N GLU A 120 -25.66 -51.11 -54.98
CA GLU A 120 -25.59 -52.08 -56.09
C GLU A 120 -24.65 -51.65 -57.25
N TYR A 121 -24.24 -50.37 -57.31
CA TYR A 121 -23.29 -49.82 -58.27
C TYR A 121 -21.86 -49.59 -57.71
N GLY A 122 -21.54 -50.08 -56.51
CA GLY A 122 -20.19 -50.01 -55.93
C GLY A 122 -19.76 -48.61 -55.44
N LEU A 123 -20.69 -47.67 -55.27
CA LEU A 123 -20.43 -46.37 -54.65
C LEU A 123 -20.66 -46.45 -53.12
N PRO A 124 -19.72 -45.96 -52.29
CA PRO A 124 -19.82 -46.01 -50.83
C PRO A 124 -20.90 -45.03 -50.33
N LEU A 125 -21.85 -45.51 -49.51
CA LEU A 125 -22.94 -44.71 -48.95
C LEU A 125 -22.63 -44.05 -47.59
N GLY A 126 -21.37 -44.14 -47.15
CA GLY A 126 -20.89 -43.64 -45.87
C GLY A 126 -20.70 -44.76 -44.85
N ASP A 127 -19.56 -44.76 -44.17
CA ASP A 127 -19.23 -45.78 -43.17
C ASP A 127 -20.07 -45.57 -41.91
N ARG A 128 -20.87 -46.58 -41.50
CA ARG A 128 -21.64 -46.53 -40.26
C ARG A 128 -20.90 -47.30 -39.17
N CYS A 129 -20.71 -46.67 -38.01
CA CYS A 129 -20.13 -47.32 -36.85
C CYS A 129 -21.24 -47.96 -36.00
N GLU A 130 -21.12 -49.26 -35.71
CA GLU A 130 -22.03 -49.97 -34.80
C GLU A 130 -21.32 -50.33 -33.49
N LEU A 131 -21.98 -50.04 -32.37
CA LEU A 131 -21.55 -50.46 -31.03
C LEU A 131 -22.33 -51.71 -30.60
N LYS A 132 -21.65 -52.85 -30.44
CA LYS A 132 -22.24 -54.11 -29.96
C LYS A 132 -21.68 -54.47 -28.59
N ILE A 133 -22.53 -54.81 -27.63
CA ILE A 133 -22.08 -55.25 -26.30
C ILE A 133 -21.49 -56.66 -26.44
N ALA A 134 -20.23 -56.83 -26.07
CA ALA A 134 -19.59 -58.15 -26.01
C ALA A 134 -19.95 -58.87 -24.71
N TYR A 135 -19.79 -58.18 -23.58
CA TYR A 135 -20.20 -58.66 -22.25
C TYR A 135 -20.30 -57.49 -21.25
N GLU A 136 -20.96 -57.74 -20.12
CA GLU A 136 -21.12 -56.78 -19.03
C GLU A 136 -20.79 -57.40 -17.67
N HIS A 137 -20.16 -56.61 -16.80
CA HIS A 137 -19.92 -56.93 -15.40
C HIS A 137 -20.68 -55.95 -14.51
N ARG A 138 -21.50 -56.47 -13.59
CA ARG A 138 -22.20 -55.65 -12.59
C ARG A 138 -21.26 -55.37 -11.41
N LEU A 139 -21.19 -54.11 -11.02
CA LEU A 139 -20.34 -53.68 -9.91
C LEU A 139 -21.14 -53.65 -8.61
N SER A 140 -20.56 -54.21 -7.55
CA SER A 140 -21.15 -54.19 -6.21
C SER A 140 -20.85 -52.91 -5.43
N LYS A 141 -19.95 -52.06 -5.95
CA LYS A 141 -19.43 -50.84 -5.34
C LYS A 141 -19.28 -49.75 -6.39
N PHE A 142 -19.28 -48.49 -5.96
CA PHE A 142 -19.12 -47.34 -6.84
C PHE A 142 -17.69 -47.23 -7.37
N PRO A 143 -17.48 -47.28 -8.71
CA PRO A 143 -16.16 -47.18 -9.31
C PRO A 143 -15.66 -45.73 -9.37
N ALA A 144 -14.34 -45.57 -9.45
CA ALA A 144 -13.64 -44.30 -9.51
C ALA A 144 -12.64 -44.21 -10.67
N SER A 145 -12.00 -45.33 -11.04
CA SER A 145 -11.11 -45.40 -12.21
C SER A 145 -10.98 -46.82 -12.74
N LEU A 146 -10.53 -46.96 -13.99
CA LEU A 146 -10.24 -48.22 -14.65
C LEU A 146 -8.77 -48.29 -15.03
N THR A 147 -8.06 -49.32 -14.57
CA THR A 147 -6.70 -49.63 -15.01
C THR A 147 -6.72 -50.89 -15.86
N VAL A 148 -5.95 -50.89 -16.95
CA VAL A 148 -5.90 -52.03 -17.88
C VAL A 148 -4.46 -52.43 -18.19
N GLY A 149 -4.28 -53.71 -18.48
CA GLY A 149 -3.02 -54.22 -18.99
C GLY A 149 -2.90 -55.73 -18.82
N PRO A 150 -1.79 -56.31 -19.29
CA PRO A 150 -1.53 -57.74 -19.19
C PRO A 150 -1.07 -58.12 -17.77
N PHE A 151 -1.99 -58.15 -16.80
CA PHE A 151 -1.65 -58.53 -15.42
C PHE A 151 -1.14 -59.97 -15.37
N GLY A 152 -0.11 -60.24 -14.59
CA GLY A 152 0.56 -61.55 -14.55
C GLY A 152 1.50 -61.82 -15.73
N GLY A 153 1.77 -60.80 -16.57
CA GLY A 153 2.67 -60.94 -17.72
C GLY A 153 2.09 -61.74 -18.91
N VAL A 154 0.76 -61.86 -18.99
CA VAL A 154 0.07 -62.61 -20.05
C VAL A 154 0.26 -61.92 -21.40
N ARG A 155 0.62 -62.67 -22.45
CA ARG A 155 0.81 -62.10 -23.79
C ARG A 155 -0.50 -62.07 -24.57
N GLY A 156 -0.78 -60.92 -25.17
CA GLY A 156 -1.89 -60.75 -26.12
C GLY A 156 -3.28 -60.71 -25.48
N ARG A 157 -3.38 -60.49 -24.17
CA ARG A 157 -4.64 -60.29 -23.44
C ARG A 157 -4.45 -59.16 -22.45
N ASP A 158 -5.48 -58.32 -22.33
CA ASP A 158 -5.53 -57.27 -21.32
C ASP A 158 -6.63 -57.59 -20.31
N PHE A 159 -6.29 -57.45 -19.03
CA PHE A 159 -7.19 -57.60 -17.91
C PHE A 159 -7.58 -56.22 -17.36
N LEU A 160 -8.66 -56.20 -16.58
CA LEU A 160 -9.30 -54.97 -16.11
C LEU A 160 -9.24 -54.92 -14.58
N CYS A 161 -8.80 -53.78 -14.04
CA CYS A 161 -8.82 -53.51 -12.61
C CYS A 161 -9.67 -52.26 -12.35
N VAL A 162 -10.79 -52.44 -11.67
CA VAL A 162 -11.70 -51.35 -11.29
C VAL A 162 -11.34 -50.89 -9.88
N GLN A 163 -10.95 -49.64 -9.74
CA GLN A 163 -10.76 -49.00 -8.44
C GLN A 163 -12.09 -48.42 -7.98
N CYS A 164 -12.53 -48.77 -6.78
CA CYS A 164 -13.73 -48.22 -6.15
C CYS A 164 -13.40 -47.00 -5.28
N LEU A 165 -14.41 -46.17 -5.00
CA LEU A 165 -14.27 -44.97 -4.15
C LEU A 165 -13.79 -45.29 -2.72
N ASP A 166 -14.09 -46.48 -2.22
CA ASP A 166 -13.68 -46.94 -0.89
C ASP A 166 -12.26 -47.54 -0.84
N GLY A 167 -11.49 -47.44 -1.93
CA GLY A 167 -10.13 -47.98 -2.02
C GLY A 167 -10.07 -49.49 -2.32
N THR A 168 -11.20 -50.13 -2.64
CA THR A 168 -11.22 -51.53 -3.10
C THR A 168 -10.83 -51.65 -4.57
N LEU A 169 -10.02 -52.65 -4.91
CA LEU A 169 -9.66 -53.02 -6.28
C LEU A 169 -10.39 -54.31 -6.68
N LEU A 170 -11.13 -54.28 -7.79
CA LEU A 170 -11.82 -55.42 -8.37
C LEU A 170 -11.09 -55.86 -9.65
N PHE A 171 -10.60 -57.10 -9.68
CA PHE A 171 -9.86 -57.65 -10.81
C PHE A 171 -10.75 -58.54 -11.67
N TYR A 172 -10.72 -58.31 -12.99
CA TYR A 172 -11.44 -59.08 -13.99
C TYR A 172 -10.46 -59.59 -15.05
N GLU A 173 -10.44 -60.91 -15.22
CA GLU A 173 -9.76 -61.58 -16.32
C GLU A 173 -10.74 -61.68 -17.50
N GLN A 174 -10.82 -60.60 -18.28
CA GLN A 174 -11.73 -60.49 -19.43
C GLN A 174 -13.21 -60.71 -19.04
N GLU A 175 -13.82 -61.81 -19.47
CA GLU A 175 -15.21 -62.16 -19.19
C GLU A 175 -15.42 -62.70 -17.76
N VAL A 176 -14.36 -62.98 -17.01
CA VAL A 176 -14.43 -63.64 -15.70
C VAL A 176 -13.98 -62.71 -14.58
N PHE A 177 -14.76 -62.63 -13.51
CA PHE A 177 -14.34 -61.98 -12.27
C PHE A 177 -13.28 -62.83 -11.54
N ALA A 178 -12.12 -62.25 -11.25
CA ALA A 178 -11.00 -62.96 -10.64
C ALA A 178 -11.01 -62.88 -9.10
N PHE A 179 -10.80 -61.69 -8.54
CA PHE A 179 -10.75 -61.47 -7.09
C PHE A 179 -10.90 -60.00 -6.68
N VAL A 180 -11.11 -59.78 -5.39
CA VAL A 180 -11.16 -58.44 -4.76
C VAL A 180 -9.94 -58.26 -3.84
N GLN A 181 -9.34 -57.08 -3.86
CA GLN A 181 -8.30 -56.67 -2.92
C GLN A 181 -8.66 -55.33 -2.26
N ALA A 182 -8.58 -55.24 -0.94
CA ALA A 182 -8.71 -53.98 -0.22
C ALA A 182 -7.32 -53.38 0.03
N THR A 183 -7.17 -52.07 -0.17
CA THR A 183 -5.91 -51.34 0.09
C THR A 183 -5.96 -50.58 1.41
N ARG A 184 -4.81 -50.37 2.06
CA ARG A 184 -4.73 -49.77 3.40
C ARG A 184 -4.87 -48.25 3.34
N ASN A 185 -5.47 -47.65 4.38
CA ASN A 185 -5.42 -46.22 4.69
C ASN A 185 -5.84 -45.28 3.55
N ARG A 186 -6.70 -45.70 2.61
CA ARG A 186 -7.17 -44.81 1.55
C ARG A 186 -8.47 -44.13 1.96
N LEU A 187 -8.41 -42.81 2.11
CA LEU A 187 -9.59 -41.97 2.31
C LEU A 187 -10.25 -41.60 0.97
N LEU A 188 -9.48 -41.57 -0.13
CA LEU A 188 -9.91 -41.14 -1.46
C LEU A 188 -9.38 -42.09 -2.54
N ALA A 189 -10.05 -42.11 -3.69
CA ALA A 189 -9.59 -42.83 -4.87
C ALA A 189 -8.43 -42.09 -5.54
N GLU A 190 -7.21 -42.51 -5.24
CA GLU A 190 -6.00 -41.92 -5.78
C GLU A 190 -5.53 -42.60 -7.08
N PRO A 191 -4.76 -41.90 -7.94
CA PRO A 191 -4.28 -42.45 -9.20
C PRO A 191 -3.55 -43.79 -9.01
N ILE A 192 -3.90 -44.76 -9.84
CA ILE A 192 -3.29 -46.09 -9.90
C ILE A 192 -2.95 -46.42 -11.36
N VAL A 193 -1.81 -47.06 -11.57
CA VAL A 193 -1.37 -47.51 -12.89
C VAL A 193 -0.69 -48.86 -12.79
N TYR A 194 -0.76 -49.65 -13.85
CA TYR A 194 -0.06 -50.92 -13.96
C TYR A 194 1.22 -50.77 -14.79
N VAL A 195 2.31 -51.37 -14.33
CA VAL A 195 3.62 -51.40 -14.98
C VAL A 195 3.85 -52.82 -15.55
N PRO A 196 3.63 -53.04 -16.86
CA PRO A 196 3.61 -54.39 -17.44
C PRO A 196 4.92 -55.16 -17.30
N ARG A 197 6.06 -54.46 -17.31
CA ARG A 197 7.38 -55.10 -17.33
C ARG A 197 7.75 -55.76 -16.00
N TYR A 198 7.30 -55.21 -14.89
CA TYR A 198 7.59 -55.72 -13.54
C TYR A 198 6.39 -56.36 -12.87
N ASP A 199 5.25 -56.46 -13.58
CA ASP A 199 3.97 -56.96 -13.06
C ASP A 199 3.56 -56.27 -11.75
N LEU A 200 3.64 -54.93 -11.77
CA LEU A 200 3.53 -54.08 -10.58
C LEU A 200 2.41 -53.06 -10.73
N PHE A 201 1.61 -52.89 -9.69
CA PHE A 201 0.68 -51.77 -9.55
C PHE A 201 1.33 -50.68 -8.74
N VAL A 202 1.33 -49.47 -9.27
CA VAL A 202 1.81 -48.27 -8.59
C VAL A 202 0.61 -47.41 -8.29
N ALA A 203 0.40 -47.11 -7.02
CA ALA A 203 -0.72 -46.32 -6.57
C ALA A 203 -0.26 -45.26 -5.59
N ALA A 204 -0.85 -44.07 -5.68
CA ALA A 204 -0.67 -43.07 -4.64
C ALA A 204 -1.51 -43.42 -3.40
N SER A 205 -0.97 -43.03 -2.24
CA SER A 205 -1.56 -43.18 -0.91
C SER A 205 -1.74 -41.82 -0.26
N SER A 206 -2.75 -41.70 0.61
CA SER A 206 -3.10 -40.43 1.27
C SER A 206 -2.06 -39.93 2.26
N SER A 207 -1.04 -40.74 2.56
CA SER A 207 0.16 -40.30 3.28
C SER A 207 1.21 -39.65 2.37
N TRP A 208 0.84 -39.28 1.13
CA TRP A 208 1.73 -38.73 0.10
C TRP A 208 2.89 -39.67 -0.27
N CYS A 209 2.63 -40.97 -0.20
CA CYS A 209 3.56 -42.02 -0.59
C CYS A 209 3.04 -42.73 -1.85
N LEU A 210 3.95 -43.08 -2.75
CA LEU A 210 3.70 -44.04 -3.82
C LEU A 210 3.94 -45.44 -3.29
N GLU A 211 2.95 -46.29 -3.39
CA GLU A 211 2.99 -47.69 -2.98
C GLU A 211 3.01 -48.59 -4.21
N CYS A 212 3.92 -49.56 -4.18
CA CYS A 212 4.12 -50.54 -5.24
C CYS A 212 3.64 -51.91 -4.77
N HIS A 213 2.72 -52.53 -5.51
CA HIS A 213 2.11 -53.82 -5.18
C HIS A 213 2.23 -54.78 -6.36
N ARG A 214 2.95 -55.89 -6.23
CA ARG A 214 2.97 -56.93 -7.28
C ARG A 214 1.61 -57.59 -7.45
N TYR A 215 1.25 -57.89 -8.69
CA TYR A 215 -0.01 -58.56 -8.99
C TYR A 215 -0.13 -59.93 -8.32
N GLN A 216 0.95 -60.74 -8.35
CA GLN A 216 0.98 -62.06 -7.70
C GLN A 216 0.73 -61.97 -6.19
N SER A 217 1.38 -61.02 -5.50
CA SER A 217 1.18 -60.78 -4.07
C SER A 217 -0.28 -60.43 -3.75
N MET A 218 -0.91 -59.59 -4.58
CA MET A 218 -2.34 -59.24 -4.43
C MET A 218 -3.26 -60.44 -4.63
N ALA A 219 -2.99 -61.27 -5.65
CA ALA A 219 -3.79 -62.44 -5.96
C ALA A 219 -3.68 -63.54 -4.87
N GLU A 220 -2.47 -63.81 -4.38
CA GLU A 220 -2.21 -64.78 -3.32
C GLU A 220 -2.83 -64.35 -1.98
N TRP A 221 -2.72 -63.07 -1.64
CA TRP A 221 -3.32 -62.53 -0.43
C TRP A 221 -4.84 -62.70 -0.39
N SER A 222 -5.51 -62.45 -1.53
CA SER A 222 -6.96 -62.63 -1.67
C SER A 222 -7.38 -64.10 -1.55
N ARG A 223 -6.57 -65.05 -2.05
CA ARG A 223 -6.80 -66.50 -1.88
C ARG A 223 -6.65 -66.93 -0.43
N ASN A 224 -5.58 -66.52 0.24
CA ASN A 224 -5.34 -66.82 1.66
C ASN A 224 -6.43 -66.24 2.58
N LYS A 225 -7.02 -65.09 2.22
CA LYS A 225 -8.17 -64.53 2.94
C LYS A 225 -9.40 -65.44 2.89
N LYS A 226 -9.70 -66.07 1.74
CA LYS A 226 -10.82 -67.03 1.62
C LYS A 226 -10.59 -68.30 2.44
N GLU A 227 -9.35 -68.78 2.54
CA GLU A 227 -9.00 -69.94 3.37
C GLU A 227 -9.02 -69.62 4.87
N ARG A 228 -8.56 -68.43 5.29
CA ARG A 228 -8.56 -68.00 6.71
C ARG A 228 -9.96 -67.73 7.28
N ILE A 229 -10.94 -67.34 6.46
CA ILE A 229 -12.34 -67.17 6.91
C ILE A 229 -12.98 -68.51 7.31
N SER A 230 -12.41 -69.65 6.91
CA SER A 230 -12.88 -70.98 7.35
C SER A 230 -12.34 -71.44 8.72
N GLY A 231 -11.46 -70.67 9.36
CA GLY A 231 -10.89 -70.99 10.67
C GLY A 231 -10.78 -69.78 11.60
N SER A 232 -11.62 -69.76 12.65
CA SER A 232 -11.62 -68.87 13.84
C SER A 232 -11.75 -67.35 13.62
N GLU A 233 -12.83 -66.78 14.17
CA GLU A 233 -13.27 -65.38 14.01
C GLU A 233 -12.51 -64.32 14.86
N SER A 234 -11.46 -64.67 15.61
CA SER A 234 -10.90 -63.75 16.62
C SER A 234 -9.75 -62.82 16.16
N ASP A 235 -9.17 -63.00 14.97
CA ASP A 235 -8.03 -62.18 14.47
C ASP A 235 -8.37 -61.30 13.23
N ALA A 236 -9.66 -61.14 12.92
CA ALA A 236 -10.12 -60.60 11.64
C ALA A 236 -9.80 -59.09 11.39
N ASN A 237 -9.55 -58.28 12.42
CA ASN A 237 -9.40 -56.83 12.26
C ASN A 237 -7.97 -56.35 11.97
N ASN A 238 -6.92 -57.11 12.33
CA ASN A 238 -5.52 -56.75 12.04
C ASN A 238 -4.87 -57.60 10.94
N ALA A 239 -5.44 -58.75 10.58
CA ALA A 239 -4.88 -59.68 9.59
C ALA A 239 -5.28 -59.41 8.12
N ASN A 240 -5.94 -58.27 7.84
CA ASN A 240 -6.62 -58.01 6.56
C ASN A 240 -5.83 -57.20 5.53
N ASN A 241 -4.60 -56.78 5.84
CA ASN A 241 -3.93 -55.70 5.11
C ASN A 241 -2.72 -56.21 4.32
N LEU A 242 -2.71 -55.96 3.00
CA LEU A 242 -1.57 -56.21 2.13
C LEU A 242 -0.49 -55.15 2.38
N GLU A 243 0.74 -55.58 2.66
CA GLU A 243 1.90 -54.69 2.76
C GLU A 243 2.45 -54.36 1.36
N PRO A 244 2.80 -53.09 1.09
CA PRO A 244 3.43 -52.71 -0.17
C PRO A 244 4.86 -53.27 -0.29
N ASP A 245 5.25 -53.69 -1.49
CA ASP A 245 6.59 -54.21 -1.77
C ASP A 245 7.67 -53.12 -1.69
N SER A 246 7.31 -51.89 -2.08
CA SER A 246 8.12 -50.70 -1.90
C SER A 246 7.24 -49.47 -1.73
N THR A 247 7.77 -48.49 -0.99
CA THR A 247 7.12 -47.20 -0.79
C THR A 247 8.08 -46.06 -1.06
N TYR A 248 7.63 -45.03 -1.76
CA TYR A 248 8.40 -43.82 -2.00
C TYR A 248 7.63 -42.58 -1.53
N ASN A 249 8.20 -41.81 -0.61
CA ASN A 249 7.55 -40.60 -0.10
C ASN A 249 7.75 -39.44 -1.09
N VAL A 250 6.65 -38.98 -1.70
CA VAL A 250 6.62 -37.85 -2.63
C VAL A 250 6.56 -36.52 -1.86
N GLY A 251 5.87 -36.50 -0.71
CA GLY A 251 5.71 -35.31 0.13
C GLY A 251 4.61 -34.34 -0.33
N GLU A 252 3.84 -34.71 -1.35
CA GLU A 252 2.66 -33.97 -1.83
C GLU A 252 1.63 -34.89 -2.51
N ALA A 253 0.42 -34.36 -2.74
CA ALA A 253 -0.64 -35.07 -3.43
C ALA A 253 -0.32 -35.28 -4.93
N VAL A 254 -0.71 -36.44 -5.45
CA VAL A 254 -0.44 -36.85 -6.83
C VAL A 254 -1.69 -36.62 -7.69
N LEU A 255 -1.55 -35.83 -8.76
CA LEU A 255 -2.61 -35.55 -9.72
C LEU A 255 -2.77 -36.67 -10.75
N GLY A 256 -1.67 -37.31 -11.15
CA GLY A 256 -1.71 -38.44 -12.08
C GLY A 256 -0.38 -39.17 -12.19
N ILE A 257 -0.46 -40.42 -12.63
CA ILE A 257 0.67 -41.31 -12.82
C ILE A 257 0.56 -41.91 -14.22
N GLU A 258 1.66 -41.90 -14.96
CA GLU A 258 1.73 -42.47 -16.29
C GLU A 258 3.00 -43.30 -16.47
N VAL A 259 2.88 -44.41 -17.21
CA VAL A 259 3.97 -45.35 -17.44
C VAL A 259 4.38 -45.30 -18.89
N VAL A 260 5.68 -45.13 -19.12
CA VAL A 260 6.27 -45.06 -20.46
C VAL A 260 7.43 -46.04 -20.58
N THR A 261 7.44 -46.81 -21.65
CA THR A 261 8.57 -47.68 -22.00
C THR A 261 9.64 -46.85 -22.70
N LEU A 262 10.80 -46.67 -22.08
CA LEU A 262 11.89 -45.83 -22.59
C LEU A 262 12.81 -46.60 -23.53
N SER A 263 13.09 -47.85 -23.18
CA SER A 263 13.86 -48.79 -23.99
C SER A 263 13.37 -50.21 -23.69
N SER A 264 13.91 -51.21 -24.41
CA SER A 264 13.68 -52.63 -24.09
C SER A 264 14.06 -52.97 -22.63
N PHE A 265 14.91 -52.16 -22.00
CA PHE A 265 15.45 -52.41 -20.66
C PHE A 265 15.09 -51.38 -19.58
N GLU A 266 14.38 -50.30 -19.91
CA GLU A 266 14.06 -49.23 -18.95
C GLU A 266 12.59 -48.77 -19.10
N VAL A 267 11.90 -48.66 -17.97
CA VAL A 267 10.55 -48.09 -17.88
C VAL A 267 10.63 -46.83 -17.01
N GLY A 268 10.01 -45.75 -17.47
CA GLY A 268 9.84 -44.53 -16.70
C GLY A 268 8.43 -44.47 -16.12
N ILE A 269 8.33 -44.24 -14.81
CA ILE A 269 7.07 -43.95 -14.13
C ILE A 269 7.04 -42.45 -13.90
N VAL A 270 6.23 -41.73 -14.66
CA VAL A 270 6.10 -40.28 -14.58
C VAL A 270 4.96 -39.97 -13.63
N VAL A 271 5.26 -39.19 -12.60
CA VAL A 271 4.32 -38.81 -11.54
C VAL A 271 4.22 -37.30 -11.52
N LEU A 272 3.01 -36.79 -11.73
CA LEU A 272 2.70 -35.38 -11.59
C LEU A 272 2.07 -35.16 -10.21
N GLY A 273 2.79 -34.45 -9.35
CA GLY A 273 2.24 -33.88 -8.12
C GLY A 273 1.71 -32.46 -8.32
N GLU A 274 1.24 -31.85 -7.24
CA GLU A 274 0.73 -30.47 -7.27
C GLU A 274 1.81 -29.43 -7.53
N ARG A 275 3.08 -29.71 -7.20
CA ARG A 275 4.20 -28.77 -7.40
C ARG A 275 5.43 -29.40 -8.01
N HIS A 276 5.47 -30.71 -8.18
CA HIS A 276 6.64 -31.42 -8.69
C HIS A 276 6.26 -32.43 -9.77
N LEU A 277 7.12 -32.54 -10.77
CA LEU A 277 7.12 -33.60 -11.77
C LEU A 277 8.26 -34.56 -11.45
N TYR A 278 7.94 -35.82 -11.16
CA TYR A 278 8.92 -36.87 -10.92
C TYR A 278 8.94 -37.84 -12.09
N CYS A 279 10.12 -38.34 -12.42
CA CYS A 279 10.29 -39.54 -13.23
C CYS A 279 11.05 -40.57 -12.39
N LEU A 280 10.37 -41.64 -12.01
CA LEU A 280 10.95 -42.74 -11.25
C LEU A 280 11.38 -43.87 -12.19
N ARG A 281 12.41 -44.61 -11.78
CA ARG A 281 12.85 -45.84 -12.43
C ARG A 281 12.33 -47.06 -11.68
N ASP A 282 12.15 -48.14 -12.43
CA ASP A 282 11.93 -49.48 -11.91
C ASP A 282 10.71 -49.60 -10.98
N ASN A 283 10.89 -50.03 -9.73
CA ASN A 283 9.86 -50.25 -8.71
C ASN A 283 9.62 -49.00 -7.83
N CYS A 284 9.72 -47.81 -8.41
CA CYS A 284 9.63 -46.53 -7.70
C CYS A 284 10.73 -46.28 -6.64
N ALA A 285 11.77 -47.11 -6.55
CA ALA A 285 12.81 -46.99 -5.53
C ALA A 285 13.83 -45.88 -5.82
N SER A 286 14.01 -45.50 -7.09
CA SER A 286 14.98 -44.47 -7.47
C SER A 286 14.38 -43.42 -8.40
N VAL A 287 14.72 -42.17 -8.14
CA VAL A 287 14.30 -41.01 -8.95
C VAL A 287 15.30 -40.82 -10.08
N LYS A 288 14.84 -40.85 -11.34
CA LYS A 288 15.64 -40.49 -12.52
C LYS A 288 15.91 -38.98 -12.54
N TYR A 289 14.85 -38.20 -12.35
CA TYR A 289 14.90 -36.76 -12.15
C TYR A 289 13.62 -36.29 -11.46
N ALA A 290 13.71 -35.13 -10.82
CA ALA A 290 12.58 -34.39 -10.28
C ALA A 290 12.68 -32.94 -10.72
N LYS A 291 11.54 -32.35 -11.09
CA LYS A 291 11.43 -30.95 -11.49
C LYS A 291 10.38 -30.27 -10.61
N ARG A 292 10.80 -29.24 -9.87
CA ARG A 292 9.85 -28.33 -9.21
C ARG A 292 9.20 -27.44 -10.26
N LEU A 293 7.88 -27.38 -10.23
CA LEU A 293 7.01 -26.53 -11.03
C LEU A 293 6.67 -25.29 -10.22
N GLU A 294 6.87 -24.11 -10.82
CA GLU A 294 6.57 -22.81 -10.18
C GLU A 294 5.16 -22.32 -10.53
N TYR A 295 4.32 -23.22 -11.03
CA TYR A 295 2.95 -23.01 -11.45
C TYR A 295 2.12 -24.24 -11.03
N LYS A 296 0.80 -24.08 -11.02
CA LYS A 296 -0.13 -25.17 -10.70
C LYS A 296 -0.40 -26.00 -11.96
N PRO A 297 0.02 -27.27 -12.03
CA PRO A 297 -0.30 -28.13 -13.15
C PRO A 297 -1.76 -28.63 -13.07
N LEU A 298 -2.41 -28.79 -14.22
CA LEU A 298 -3.76 -29.36 -14.33
C LEU A 298 -3.72 -30.81 -14.80
N CYS A 299 -3.09 -31.05 -15.95
CA CYS A 299 -2.95 -32.35 -16.56
C CYS A 299 -1.59 -32.46 -17.27
N PHE A 300 -1.17 -33.70 -17.55
CA PHE A 300 0.06 -33.98 -18.25
C PHE A 300 -0.08 -35.22 -19.14
N ARG A 301 0.84 -35.34 -20.10
CA ARG A 301 0.99 -36.53 -20.95
C ARG A 301 2.46 -36.77 -21.24
N ALA A 302 2.94 -37.96 -20.91
CA ALA A 302 4.28 -38.44 -21.23
C ALA A 302 4.27 -39.19 -22.57
N TYR A 303 5.29 -38.96 -23.39
CA TYR A 303 5.49 -39.67 -24.65
C TYR A 303 6.98 -39.80 -24.96
N VAL A 304 7.32 -40.80 -25.77
CA VAL A 304 8.69 -41.05 -26.21
C VAL A 304 8.81 -40.71 -27.68
N ILE A 305 9.90 -40.05 -28.06
CA ILE A 305 10.23 -39.77 -29.46
C ILE A 305 11.20 -40.85 -29.96
N GLU A 306 10.79 -41.59 -30.98
CA GLU A 306 11.64 -42.58 -31.69
C GLU A 306 12.36 -41.90 -32.88
N PRO A 307 13.61 -42.29 -33.22
CA PRO A 307 14.39 -43.41 -32.67
C PRO A 307 15.23 -43.06 -31.42
N ASP A 308 15.31 -41.79 -31.04
CA ASP A 308 16.21 -41.29 -29.97
C ASP A 308 15.87 -41.83 -28.56
N GLY A 309 14.67 -42.37 -28.34
CA GLY A 309 14.23 -42.88 -27.03
C GLY A 309 14.07 -41.78 -25.97
N LYS A 310 13.96 -40.52 -26.39
CA LYS A 310 13.86 -39.36 -25.50
C LYS A 310 12.47 -39.26 -24.89
N LEU A 311 12.42 -39.22 -23.56
CA LEU A 311 11.20 -38.96 -22.80
C LEU A 311 10.85 -37.48 -22.84
N MET A 312 9.69 -37.19 -23.40
CA MET A 312 9.08 -35.86 -23.41
C MET A 312 7.83 -35.88 -22.53
N VAL A 313 7.64 -34.82 -21.75
CA VAL A 313 6.47 -34.67 -20.88
C VAL A 313 5.78 -33.34 -21.19
N LEU A 314 4.53 -33.42 -21.63
CA LEU A 314 3.63 -32.28 -21.79
C LEU A 314 2.99 -32.00 -20.43
N VAL A 315 3.14 -30.80 -19.90
CA VAL A 315 2.47 -30.35 -18.67
C VAL A 315 1.69 -29.09 -18.98
N ILE A 316 0.44 -29.02 -18.54
CA ILE A 316 -0.42 -27.87 -18.76
C ILE A 316 -0.65 -27.16 -17.43
N ALA A 317 -0.41 -25.85 -17.41
CA ALA A 317 -0.67 -25.01 -16.24
C ALA A 317 -2.13 -24.51 -16.22
N ASP A 318 -2.59 -24.09 -15.04
CA ASP A 318 -3.87 -23.43 -14.83
C ASP A 318 -4.07 -22.14 -15.64
N THR A 319 -2.98 -21.44 -15.97
CA THR A 319 -2.95 -20.29 -16.89
C THR A 319 -3.16 -20.65 -18.36
N SER A 320 -3.55 -21.89 -18.66
CA SER A 320 -3.72 -22.41 -20.03
C SER A 320 -2.43 -22.36 -20.85
N THR A 321 -1.27 -22.51 -20.22
CA THR A 321 0.01 -22.62 -20.93
C THR A 321 0.46 -24.07 -20.98
N LEU A 322 0.72 -24.57 -22.19
CA LEU A 322 1.33 -25.86 -22.45
C LEU A 322 2.85 -25.75 -22.35
N MET A 323 3.47 -26.63 -21.57
CA MET A 323 4.92 -26.72 -21.42
C MET A 323 5.41 -28.12 -21.80
N ILE A 324 6.45 -28.20 -22.64
CA ILE A 324 7.02 -29.46 -23.10
C ILE A 324 8.42 -29.62 -22.50
N TYR A 325 8.59 -30.61 -21.64
CA TYR A 325 9.84 -30.90 -20.96
C TYR A 325 10.58 -32.09 -21.56
N GLU A 326 11.91 -31.97 -21.65
CA GLU A 326 12.83 -33.10 -21.78
C GLU A 326 13.64 -33.20 -20.49
N GLY A 327 13.37 -34.22 -19.68
CA GLY A 327 13.91 -34.30 -18.32
C GLY A 327 13.46 -33.11 -17.46
N SER A 328 14.42 -32.33 -16.95
CA SER A 328 14.17 -31.10 -16.20
C SER A 328 14.20 -29.81 -17.04
N THR A 329 14.48 -29.94 -18.35
CA THR A 329 14.66 -28.81 -19.28
C THR A 329 13.38 -28.52 -20.06
N LEU A 330 12.96 -27.25 -20.10
CA LEU A 330 11.82 -26.82 -20.90
C LEU A 330 12.27 -26.65 -22.35
N ARG A 331 11.67 -27.42 -23.28
CA ARG A 331 11.98 -27.36 -24.72
C ARG A 331 11.06 -26.44 -25.49
N TRP A 332 9.78 -26.38 -25.09
CA TRP A 332 8.79 -25.54 -25.76
C TRP A 332 7.72 -25.08 -24.79
N SER A 333 7.15 -23.91 -25.04
CA SER A 333 5.99 -23.39 -24.33
C SER A 333 5.02 -22.76 -25.33
N ALA A 334 3.72 -23.00 -25.15
CA ALA A 334 2.69 -22.44 -26.02
C ALA A 334 1.42 -22.09 -25.23
N GLN A 335 0.82 -20.94 -25.55
CA GLN A 335 -0.49 -20.56 -25.02
C GLN A 335 -1.59 -21.41 -25.67
N LEU A 336 -2.41 -22.07 -24.85
CA LEU A 336 -3.62 -22.77 -25.24
C LEU A 336 -4.83 -21.82 -25.25
N PRO A 337 -5.88 -22.16 -26.02
CA PRO A 337 -7.11 -21.35 -26.10
C PRO A 337 -7.95 -21.37 -24.82
N PHE A 338 -7.82 -22.42 -24.00
CA PHE A 338 -8.52 -22.59 -22.72
C PHE A 338 -7.77 -23.56 -21.81
N ALA A 339 -8.16 -23.63 -20.52
CA ALA A 339 -7.61 -24.57 -19.55
C ALA A 339 -8.27 -25.95 -19.72
N PRO A 340 -7.53 -26.99 -20.14
CA PRO A 340 -8.09 -28.31 -20.37
C PRO A 340 -8.06 -29.17 -19.10
N VAL A 341 -9.01 -30.10 -19.02
CA VAL A 341 -9.06 -31.11 -17.96
C VAL A 341 -8.20 -32.33 -18.32
N THR A 342 -8.11 -32.64 -19.62
CA THR A 342 -7.32 -33.75 -20.13
C THR A 342 -6.66 -33.40 -21.46
N VAL A 343 -5.52 -34.06 -21.72
CA VAL A 343 -4.70 -33.87 -22.90
C VAL A 343 -4.26 -35.23 -23.44
N ALA A 344 -4.36 -35.39 -24.76
CA ALA A 344 -3.87 -36.56 -25.46
C ALA A 344 -2.94 -36.13 -26.60
N ARG A 345 -1.90 -36.94 -26.87
CA ARG A 345 -1.10 -36.83 -28.09
C ARG A 345 -1.57 -37.92 -29.04
N VAL A 346 -1.98 -37.51 -30.24
CA VAL A 346 -2.79 -38.33 -31.14
C VAL A 346 -2.18 -38.38 -32.54
N GLN A 347 -2.34 -39.51 -33.21
CA GLN A 347 -1.94 -39.73 -34.57
C GLN A 347 -3.09 -39.54 -35.57
N LEU A 348 -3.15 -38.33 -36.16
CA LEU A 348 -4.03 -37.89 -37.26
C LEU A 348 -3.89 -38.78 -38.51
N GLU A 349 -4.87 -38.76 -39.43
CA GLU A 349 -4.72 -39.27 -40.80
C GLU A 349 -3.68 -38.45 -41.59
N HIS A 350 -3.75 -37.12 -41.47
CA HIS A 350 -2.90 -36.19 -42.21
C HIS A 350 -1.84 -35.47 -41.36
N LEU A 351 -1.81 -35.70 -40.04
CA LEU A 351 -0.88 -35.01 -39.14
C LEU A 351 -0.46 -35.88 -37.96
N HIS A 352 0.86 -36.02 -37.77
CA HIS A 352 1.44 -36.81 -36.68
C HIS A 352 1.67 -35.97 -35.42
N GLY A 353 1.38 -36.54 -34.24
CA GLY A 353 1.70 -35.93 -32.95
C GLY A 353 0.86 -34.70 -32.60
N VAL A 354 -0.41 -34.70 -32.99
CA VAL A 354 -1.36 -33.63 -32.69
C VAL A 354 -1.71 -33.64 -31.21
N ILE A 355 -1.86 -32.45 -30.62
CA ILE A 355 -2.22 -32.30 -29.21
C ILE A 355 -3.72 -32.07 -29.14
N VAL A 356 -4.46 -33.03 -28.61
CA VAL A 356 -5.90 -32.95 -28.41
C VAL A 356 -6.17 -32.55 -26.97
N ILE A 357 -6.95 -31.50 -26.78
CA ILE A 357 -7.33 -30.95 -25.49
C ILE A 357 -8.85 -30.96 -25.33
N LEU A 358 -9.32 -31.32 -24.13
CA LEU A 358 -10.73 -31.31 -23.76
C LEU A 358 -10.94 -30.41 -22.55
N SER A 359 -11.91 -29.50 -22.65
CA SER A 359 -12.33 -28.64 -21.54
C SER A 359 -13.43 -29.30 -20.71
N ALA A 360 -13.61 -28.83 -19.47
CA ALA A 360 -14.70 -29.24 -18.58
C ALA A 360 -16.10 -28.94 -19.16
N ASP A 361 -16.19 -27.95 -20.07
CA ASP A 361 -17.42 -27.48 -20.72
C ASP A 361 -17.73 -28.17 -22.07
N GLY A 362 -16.94 -29.18 -22.45
CA GLY A 362 -17.11 -29.95 -23.67
C GLY A 362 -16.43 -29.38 -24.91
N ARG A 363 -15.61 -28.33 -24.81
CA ARG A 363 -14.77 -27.91 -25.95
C ARG A 363 -13.67 -28.93 -26.22
N LEU A 364 -13.68 -29.53 -27.41
CA LEU A 364 -12.68 -30.49 -27.88
C LEU A 364 -11.92 -29.87 -29.05
N GLU A 365 -10.60 -29.72 -28.90
CA GLU A 365 -9.76 -29.07 -29.91
C GLU A 365 -8.50 -29.90 -30.15
N ALA A 366 -8.19 -30.15 -31.42
CA ALA A 366 -6.94 -30.73 -31.88
C ALA A 366 -6.05 -29.59 -32.38
N CYS A 367 -4.88 -29.45 -31.77
CA CYS A 367 -3.98 -28.33 -31.95
C CYS A 367 -2.58 -28.76 -32.35
N TYR A 368 -1.88 -27.88 -33.07
CA TYR A 368 -0.45 -27.98 -33.34
C TYR A 368 0.30 -26.74 -32.82
N LEU A 369 1.63 -26.83 -32.73
CA LEU A 369 2.47 -25.76 -32.17
C LEU A 369 2.78 -24.70 -33.24
N GLY A 370 2.46 -23.44 -32.96
CA GLY A 370 2.80 -22.32 -33.84
C GLY A 370 4.28 -21.93 -33.72
N SER A 371 4.99 -21.94 -34.84
CA SER A 371 6.44 -21.74 -34.92
C SER A 371 6.87 -20.45 -35.62
N GLU A 372 5.95 -19.64 -36.15
CA GLU A 372 6.33 -18.47 -36.96
C GLU A 372 6.52 -17.22 -36.07
N PRO A 373 7.76 -16.72 -35.94
CA PRO A 373 8.03 -15.44 -35.29
C PRO A 373 7.49 -14.31 -36.16
N SER A 374 6.73 -13.39 -35.58
CA SER A 374 6.36 -12.14 -36.24
C SER A 374 7.24 -11.00 -35.75
N LEU A 375 7.71 -10.17 -36.68
CA LEU A 375 8.23 -8.85 -36.35
C LEU A 375 7.09 -8.01 -35.79
N PHE A 376 7.29 -7.36 -34.64
CA PHE A 376 6.33 -6.40 -34.09
C PHE A 376 6.29 -5.17 -34.99
N VAL A 377 5.44 -5.19 -36.01
CA VAL A 377 5.15 -4.04 -36.85
C VAL A 377 3.87 -3.42 -36.31
N ALA A 378 3.96 -2.14 -35.90
CA ALA A 378 2.78 -1.39 -35.50
C ALA A 378 1.72 -1.55 -36.61
N PRO A 379 0.47 -1.92 -36.28
CA PRO A 379 -0.58 -2.00 -37.28
C PRO A 379 -0.58 -0.69 -38.08
N PRO A 380 -0.58 -0.73 -39.42
CA PRO A 380 -0.64 0.50 -40.20
C PRO A 380 -1.82 1.32 -39.70
N LEU A 381 -1.53 2.58 -39.32
CA LEU A 381 -2.53 3.52 -38.83
C LEU A 381 -3.68 3.55 -39.84
N HIS A 382 -4.80 2.92 -39.50
CA HIS A 382 -5.99 3.06 -40.32
C HIS A 382 -6.42 4.52 -40.18
N PRO A 383 -6.55 5.30 -41.27
CA PRO A 383 -6.93 6.71 -41.21
C PRO A 383 -8.39 6.94 -40.79
N ARG A 384 -9.09 5.93 -40.28
CA ARG A 384 -10.47 6.04 -39.84
C ARG A 384 -10.52 6.06 -38.31
N GLY A 385 -10.69 7.26 -37.76
CA GLY A 385 -11.19 7.42 -36.40
C GLY A 385 -10.58 8.53 -35.56
N TYR A 386 -9.49 9.17 -35.99
CA TYR A 386 -8.88 10.27 -35.22
C TYR A 386 -9.13 11.62 -35.91
N ASP A 387 -9.97 12.46 -35.31
CA ASP A 387 -10.26 13.81 -35.80
C ASP A 387 -9.16 14.79 -35.34
N TYR A 388 -8.17 14.98 -36.21
CA TYR A 388 -7.06 15.91 -35.97
C TYR A 388 -7.53 17.36 -35.76
N ALA A 389 -8.64 17.77 -36.38
CA ALA A 389 -9.14 19.13 -36.27
C ALA A 389 -9.82 19.39 -34.92
N ALA A 390 -10.46 18.37 -34.33
CA ALA A 390 -10.96 18.47 -32.96
C ALA A 390 -9.81 18.55 -31.94
N ALA A 391 -8.80 17.69 -32.09
CA ALA A 391 -7.64 17.68 -31.20
C ALA A 391 -6.83 18.99 -31.27
N GLU A 392 -6.68 19.59 -32.46
CA GLU A 392 -5.92 20.84 -32.62
C GLU A 392 -6.66 22.07 -32.03
N ARG A 393 -8.00 22.08 -32.10
CA ARG A 393 -8.83 23.10 -31.44
C ARG A 393 -8.69 23.04 -29.92
N GLU A 394 -8.84 21.86 -29.34
CA GLU A 394 -8.68 21.66 -27.88
C GLU A 394 -7.26 22.04 -27.43
N LEU A 395 -6.23 21.66 -28.19
CA LEU A 395 -4.84 21.98 -27.86
C LEU A 395 -4.55 23.49 -27.95
N SER A 396 -5.20 24.19 -28.88
CA SER A 396 -5.10 25.65 -29.01
C SER A 396 -5.80 26.39 -27.86
N GLU A 397 -6.98 25.92 -27.44
CA GLU A 397 -7.70 26.44 -26.27
C GLU A 397 -6.87 26.27 -24.98
N LEU A 398 -6.27 25.09 -24.78
CA LEU A 398 -5.39 24.83 -23.65
C LEU A 398 -4.14 25.72 -23.66
N ARG A 399 -3.50 25.92 -24.83
CA ARG A 399 -2.34 26.83 -24.96
C ARG A 399 -2.71 28.28 -24.63
N ALA A 400 -3.88 28.74 -25.06
CA ALA A 400 -4.38 30.07 -24.72
C ALA A 400 -4.65 30.23 -23.21
N ALA A 401 -5.23 29.20 -22.57
CA ALA A 401 -5.43 29.16 -21.12
C ALA A 401 -4.11 29.16 -20.32
N VAL A 402 -3.06 28.51 -20.83
CA VAL A 402 -1.73 28.52 -20.19
C VAL A 402 -1.04 29.88 -20.36
N SER A 403 -1.12 30.50 -21.54
CA SER A 403 -0.49 31.81 -21.81
C SER A 403 -1.16 32.97 -21.06
N SER A 404 -2.48 32.92 -20.90
CA SER A 404 -3.21 33.90 -20.08
C SER A 404 -2.84 33.78 -18.60
N LYS A 405 -2.72 32.55 -18.06
CA LYS A 405 -2.26 32.31 -16.68
C LYS A 405 -0.82 32.75 -16.44
N SER A 406 0.10 32.57 -17.40
CA SER A 406 1.49 33.00 -17.22
C SER A 406 1.63 34.52 -17.14
N LYS A 407 0.87 35.27 -17.95
CA LYS A 407 0.87 36.75 -17.95
C LYS A 407 0.23 37.35 -16.69
N GLN A 408 -0.71 36.66 -16.05
CA GLN A 408 -1.32 37.09 -14.77
C GLN A 408 -0.45 36.82 -13.53
N THR A 409 0.72 36.18 -13.67
CA THR A 409 1.57 35.84 -12.51
C THR A 409 2.35 37.06 -11.97
N GLU A 410 2.53 38.12 -12.76
CA GLU A 410 3.27 39.32 -12.33
C GLU A 410 2.43 40.29 -11.47
N ASP A 411 1.09 40.24 -11.53
CA ASP A 411 0.18 41.22 -10.87
C ASP A 411 -0.57 40.69 -9.61
N ARG A 412 -0.10 39.60 -9.01
CA ARG A 412 -0.88 38.85 -7.99
C ARG A 412 -0.84 39.36 -6.55
N THR A 413 -0.43 40.60 -6.28
CA THR A 413 -0.54 41.17 -4.92
C THR A 413 -1.81 41.98 -4.67
N SER A 414 -2.62 42.29 -5.70
CA SER A 414 -3.78 43.20 -5.54
C SER A 414 -5.18 42.63 -5.80
N ASP A 415 -5.35 41.51 -6.52
CA ASP A 415 -6.68 41.09 -7.01
C ASP A 415 -7.49 40.15 -6.09
N ALA A 416 -7.00 39.84 -4.88
CA ALA A 416 -7.75 39.00 -3.94
C ALA A 416 -8.99 39.70 -3.32
N GLY A 417 -9.22 40.99 -3.61
CA GLY A 417 -10.28 41.79 -3.00
C GLY A 417 -11.63 41.79 -3.73
N THR A 418 -11.65 41.59 -5.04
CA THR A 418 -12.85 41.82 -5.87
C THR A 418 -13.60 40.54 -6.27
N ASP A 419 -12.94 39.37 -6.28
CA ASP A 419 -13.52 38.05 -6.60
C ASP A 419 -13.58 37.11 -5.38
N ALA A 420 -13.67 37.66 -4.17
CA ALA A 420 -13.76 36.87 -2.95
C ALA A 420 -15.18 36.29 -2.78
N GLU A 421 -15.41 35.07 -3.28
CA GLU A 421 -16.65 34.27 -3.12
C GLU A 421 -17.10 34.09 -1.66
N LEU A 422 -16.18 34.29 -0.70
CA LEU A 422 -16.41 34.17 0.73
C LEU A 422 -15.97 35.44 1.46
N THR A 423 -16.89 36.06 2.19
CA THR A 423 -16.63 37.14 3.14
C THR A 423 -16.59 36.59 4.56
N VAL A 424 -15.45 36.76 5.23
CA VAL A 424 -15.22 36.34 6.62
C VAL A 424 -15.16 37.58 7.52
N SER A 425 -16.07 37.67 8.48
CA SER A 425 -16.06 38.70 9.52
C SER A 425 -15.87 38.08 10.90
N VAL A 426 -15.04 38.70 11.73
CA VAL A 426 -14.62 38.15 13.04
C VAL A 426 -14.79 39.23 14.10
N ASN A 427 -15.79 39.05 14.96
CA ASN A 427 -16.14 40.00 16.01
C ASN A 427 -15.78 39.43 17.38
N ALA A 428 -14.83 40.05 18.07
CA ALA A 428 -14.46 39.68 19.43
C ALA A 428 -15.20 40.56 20.45
N SER A 429 -15.87 39.94 21.42
CA SER A 429 -16.58 40.64 22.49
C SER A 429 -16.25 40.02 23.85
N LEU A 430 -16.10 40.86 24.88
CA LEU A 430 -15.90 40.40 26.25
C LEU A 430 -17.26 40.01 26.84
N ASP A 431 -17.36 38.80 27.37
CA ASP A 431 -18.60 38.34 27.99
C ASP A 431 -18.87 39.16 29.26
N SER A 432 -19.92 39.99 29.23
CA SER A 432 -20.26 40.91 30.33
C SER A 432 -21.37 40.36 31.25
N ASP A 433 -21.81 39.11 31.03
CA ASP A 433 -22.94 38.50 31.74
C ASP A 433 -22.58 37.85 33.09
N ARG A 434 -21.79 38.55 33.92
CA ARG A 434 -21.86 38.39 35.38
C ARG A 434 -21.79 39.75 36.07
N PRO A 435 -22.84 40.18 36.79
CA PRO A 435 -22.78 41.41 37.55
C PRO A 435 -21.72 41.29 38.64
N LEU A 436 -20.81 42.26 38.68
CA LEU A 436 -19.98 42.56 39.84
C LEU A 436 -20.91 43.10 40.93
N THR A 437 -21.52 42.22 41.74
CA THR A 437 -22.10 42.65 43.01
C THR A 437 -20.97 42.84 44.02
N GLU A 438 -20.58 44.10 44.19
CA GLU A 438 -20.00 44.57 45.45
C GLU A 438 -20.98 44.25 46.59
N LYS A 439 -20.63 43.28 47.43
CA LYS A 439 -20.88 43.20 48.89
C LYS A 439 -20.65 41.77 49.37
N GLU A 440 -19.75 41.62 50.34
CA GLU A 440 -19.67 40.65 51.45
C GLU A 440 -18.19 40.52 51.82
N SER A 441 -17.74 41.29 52.82
CA SER A 441 -17.69 40.91 54.25
C SER A 441 -16.62 39.86 54.53
N GLU A 442 -15.73 40.25 55.41
CA GLU A 442 -14.61 39.51 55.99
C GLU A 442 -14.99 38.08 56.40
N ALA A 443 -14.32 37.06 55.84
CA ALA A 443 -13.83 35.87 56.55
C ALA A 443 -13.20 34.84 55.58
N GLU A 444 -11.99 34.42 55.95
CA GLU A 444 -11.34 33.12 55.71
C GLU A 444 -10.77 32.76 54.33
N ALA A 445 -9.49 32.38 54.39
CA ALA A 445 -8.65 31.95 53.30
C ALA A 445 -8.85 30.46 53.03
N GLU A 446 -9.18 30.11 51.78
CA GLU A 446 -8.64 28.96 51.03
C GLU A 446 -9.13 29.01 49.56
N THR A 447 -8.22 29.42 48.69
CA THR A 447 -8.14 29.24 47.22
C THR A 447 -9.44 29.01 46.41
N GLU A 448 -10.29 30.04 46.26
CA GLU A 448 -11.27 30.07 45.15
C GLU A 448 -10.61 30.46 43.82
N PRO A 449 -10.96 29.82 42.68
CA PRO A 449 -10.44 30.21 41.37
C PRO A 449 -11.05 31.55 40.95
N ARG A 450 -10.22 32.60 40.97
CA ARG A 450 -10.55 33.93 40.42
C ARG A 450 -11.22 33.78 39.04
N PRO A 451 -12.31 34.52 38.75
CA PRO A 451 -13.04 34.39 37.49
C PRO A 451 -12.11 34.67 36.30
N ARG A 452 -11.95 33.66 35.44
CA ARG A 452 -11.14 33.73 34.22
C ARG A 452 -11.88 34.60 33.20
N PRO A 453 -11.25 35.64 32.61
CA PRO A 453 -11.89 36.41 31.55
C PRO A 453 -12.02 35.52 30.31
N ILE A 454 -13.26 35.24 29.92
CA ILE A 454 -13.60 34.50 28.70
C ILE A 454 -14.03 35.53 27.65
N CYS A 455 -13.47 35.42 26.44
CA CYS A 455 -13.85 36.24 25.31
C CYS A 455 -14.61 35.41 24.29
N ASN A 456 -15.77 35.90 23.87
CA ASN A 456 -16.59 35.28 22.83
C ASN A 456 -16.20 35.90 21.48
N VAL A 457 -15.66 35.08 20.59
CA VAL A 457 -15.33 35.43 19.21
C VAL A 457 -16.41 34.86 18.29
N ALA A 458 -17.22 35.74 17.69
CA ALA A 458 -18.20 35.38 16.69
C ALA A 458 -17.55 35.44 15.30
N ILE A 459 -17.45 34.30 14.64
CA ILE A 459 -16.98 34.15 13.26
C ILE A 459 -18.20 34.03 12.37
N GLU A 460 -18.35 34.98 11.47
CA GLU A 460 -19.43 35.03 10.50
C GLU A 460 -18.87 34.83 9.10
N LEU A 461 -19.34 33.76 8.46
CA LEU A 461 -19.04 33.36 7.10
C LEU A 461 -20.24 33.69 6.23
N SER A 462 -20.05 34.49 5.19
CA SER A 462 -21.09 34.81 4.22
C SER A 462 -20.55 34.58 2.82
N SER A 463 -21.30 33.84 1.99
CA SER A 463 -20.94 33.56 0.61
C SER A 463 -22.12 33.89 -0.30
N TYR A 464 -21.81 34.31 -1.53
CA TYR A 464 -22.79 34.51 -2.59
C TYR A 464 -22.88 33.33 -3.57
N ALA A 465 -22.05 32.29 -3.37
CA ALA A 465 -22.02 31.05 -4.15
C ALA A 465 -22.02 29.82 -3.22
N THR A 466 -22.40 28.65 -3.73
CA THR A 466 -22.35 27.41 -2.93
C THR A 466 -20.92 26.92 -2.83
N LEU A 467 -20.39 26.83 -1.61
CA LEU A 467 -19.04 26.34 -1.33
C LEU A 467 -19.09 24.97 -0.66
N ASP A 468 -18.22 24.06 -1.09
CA ASP A 468 -18.09 22.71 -0.53
C ASP A 468 -16.83 22.59 0.36
N ASP A 469 -16.85 21.65 1.30
CA ASP A 469 -15.72 21.32 2.17
C ASP A 469 -15.08 22.55 2.85
N VAL A 470 -15.91 23.41 3.45
CA VAL A 470 -15.43 24.61 4.13
C VAL A 470 -14.83 24.22 5.48
N GLN A 471 -13.53 24.35 5.63
CA GLN A 471 -12.81 24.09 6.88
C GLN A 471 -12.36 25.42 7.49
N VAL A 472 -12.68 25.61 8.77
CA VAL A 472 -12.35 26.82 9.51
C VAL A 472 -11.37 26.44 10.61
N CYS A 473 -10.20 27.06 10.58
CA CYS A 473 -9.16 26.91 11.59
C CYS A 473 -8.93 28.25 12.29
N VAL A 474 -8.97 28.24 13.61
CA VAL A 474 -8.81 29.42 14.47
C VAL A 474 -7.52 29.26 15.26
N ASP A 475 -6.55 30.11 14.92
CA ASP A 475 -5.22 30.08 15.52
C ASP A 475 -4.98 31.34 16.37
N VAL A 476 -4.48 31.11 17.58
CA VAL A 476 -4.17 32.13 18.58
C VAL A 476 -2.79 31.87 19.17
N SER A 477 -2.09 32.94 19.55
CA SER A 477 -0.80 32.80 20.23
C SER A 477 -0.98 32.48 21.72
N LYS A 478 -0.21 31.52 22.25
CA LYS A 478 -0.07 31.28 23.70
C LYS A 478 0.21 32.61 24.44
N PRO A 479 -0.34 32.87 25.65
CA PRO A 479 -1.13 32.01 26.56
C PRO A 479 -2.62 31.84 26.20
N LEU A 480 -3.09 32.38 25.08
CA LEU A 480 -4.50 32.24 24.70
C LEU A 480 -4.75 30.80 24.24
N LEU A 481 -5.86 30.21 24.68
CA LEU A 481 -6.36 28.94 24.19
C LEU A 481 -7.78 29.12 23.65
N VAL A 482 -8.06 28.35 22.61
CA VAL A 482 -9.35 28.28 21.94
C VAL A 482 -10.02 26.97 22.35
N THR A 483 -11.33 26.99 22.62
CA THR A 483 -12.07 25.77 22.98
C THR A 483 -12.25 24.83 21.79
N ASP A 484 -12.63 25.39 20.64
CA ASP A 484 -12.84 24.68 19.38
C ASP A 484 -11.98 25.38 18.30
N ASP A 485 -10.77 24.89 18.09
CA ASP A 485 -9.77 25.46 17.17
C ASP A 485 -10.04 25.09 15.70
N PHE A 486 -10.86 24.05 15.47
CA PHE A 486 -11.20 23.55 14.15
C PHE A 486 -12.67 23.12 14.06
N TYR A 487 -13.33 23.52 12.98
CA TYR A 487 -14.61 22.93 12.57
C TYR A 487 -14.74 22.93 11.05
N ALA A 488 -15.50 21.97 10.53
CA ALA A 488 -15.75 21.83 9.10
C ALA A 488 -17.25 21.85 8.79
N LEU A 489 -17.61 22.50 7.69
CA LEU A 489 -18.95 22.56 7.15
C LEU A 489 -18.95 21.86 5.78
N PRO A 490 -19.83 20.87 5.56
CA PRO A 490 -19.86 20.13 4.30
C PRO A 490 -20.26 21.02 3.13
N SER A 491 -21.20 21.94 3.33
CA SER A 491 -21.55 22.98 2.36
C SER A 491 -21.96 24.28 3.06
N LEU A 492 -21.62 25.40 2.43
CA LEU A 492 -22.02 26.74 2.86
C LEU A 492 -22.86 27.38 1.74
N CYS A 493 -24.16 27.57 2.01
CA CYS A 493 -25.11 28.19 1.07
C CYS A 493 -25.63 29.55 1.58
N GLU A 494 -25.63 29.76 2.90
CA GLU A 494 -26.13 30.98 3.54
C GLU A 494 -25.11 31.49 4.59
N ARG A 495 -25.46 32.57 5.29
CA ARG A 495 -24.68 33.12 6.39
C ARG A 495 -24.56 32.10 7.54
N HIS A 496 -23.34 31.70 7.89
CA HIS A 496 -23.05 30.85 9.04
C HIS A 496 -22.34 31.66 10.13
N VAL A 497 -22.80 31.55 11.37
CA VAL A 497 -22.19 32.23 12.52
C VAL A 497 -21.80 31.19 13.57
N ALA A 498 -20.49 31.07 13.81
CA ALA A 498 -19.94 30.23 14.86
C ALA A 498 -19.47 31.10 16.03
N LYS A 499 -19.77 30.70 17.26
CA LYS A 499 -19.29 31.36 18.48
C LYS A 499 -18.22 30.50 19.12
N ILE A 500 -17.01 31.05 19.23
CA ILE A 500 -15.86 30.36 19.79
C ILE A 500 -15.38 31.11 21.03
N ARG A 501 -15.05 30.35 22.07
CA ARG A 501 -14.57 30.90 23.33
C ARG A 501 -13.05 30.86 23.37
N VAL A 502 -12.46 32.03 23.61
CA VAL A 502 -11.03 32.21 23.86
C VAL A 502 -10.84 32.55 25.33
N TYR A 503 -9.95 31.83 26.00
CA TYR A 503 -9.60 32.07 27.40
C TYR A 503 -8.08 32.02 27.60
N LEU A 504 -7.64 32.51 28.74
CA LEU A 504 -6.23 32.49 29.14
C LEU A 504 -5.91 31.22 29.92
N ASP A 505 -4.82 30.55 29.53
CA ASP A 505 -4.29 29.39 30.23
C ASP A 505 -2.76 29.46 30.38
N GLY A 506 -2.31 29.41 31.63
CA GLY A 506 -0.90 29.37 32.03
C GLY A 506 -0.18 30.71 32.17
N ASP A 507 0.93 30.67 32.90
CA ASP A 507 1.83 31.78 33.28
C ASP A 507 2.78 32.26 32.16
N TRP A 508 2.27 32.35 30.94
CA TRP A 508 3.05 32.80 29.79
C TRP A 508 2.85 34.31 29.56
N PRO A 509 3.90 35.06 29.20
CA PRO A 509 3.74 36.43 28.76
C PRO A 509 2.99 36.48 27.42
N ALA A 510 1.95 37.30 27.30
CA ALA A 510 1.27 37.51 26.03
C ALA A 510 2.02 38.54 25.18
N PHE A 511 2.40 38.19 23.94
CA PHE A 511 2.98 39.14 22.98
C PHE A 511 1.99 39.62 21.91
N SER A 512 0.90 38.87 21.69
CA SER A 512 -0.16 39.17 20.74
C SER A 512 -1.52 38.83 21.33
N LEU A 513 -2.55 39.56 20.91
CA LEU A 513 -3.96 39.27 21.17
C LEU A 513 -4.71 39.08 19.85
N ASP A 514 -3.98 38.75 18.80
CA ASP A 514 -4.54 38.57 17.46
C ASP A 514 -5.11 37.14 17.36
N VAL A 515 -6.35 37.04 16.91
CA VAL A 515 -7.02 35.79 16.52
C VAL A 515 -6.96 35.73 15.00
N SER A 516 -6.35 34.68 14.46
CA SER A 516 -6.29 34.45 13.03
C SER A 516 -7.24 33.31 12.65
N VAL A 517 -8.20 33.62 11.78
CA VAL A 517 -9.16 32.66 11.24
C VAL A 517 -8.74 32.37 9.81
N THR A 518 -8.35 31.13 9.54
CA THR A 518 -8.05 30.65 8.19
C THR A 518 -9.19 29.75 7.74
N VAL A 519 -9.86 30.13 6.66
CA VAL A 519 -10.95 29.35 6.05
C VAL A 519 -10.47 28.81 4.71
N THR A 520 -10.48 27.50 4.56
CA THR A 520 -10.20 26.82 3.29
C THR A 520 -11.49 26.23 2.75
N TYR A 521 -11.75 26.41 1.46
CA TYR A 521 -12.99 25.95 0.85
C TYR A 521 -12.77 25.50 -0.59
N ARG A 522 -13.69 24.67 -1.07
CA ARG A 522 -13.75 24.20 -2.45
C ARG A 522 -14.89 24.91 -3.18
N THR A 523 -14.54 25.52 -4.30
CA THR A 523 -15.52 26.13 -5.22
C THR A 523 -16.29 25.05 -5.99
N ASP A 524 -17.41 25.40 -6.60
CA ASP A 524 -18.19 24.55 -7.50
C ASP A 524 -17.35 24.00 -8.68
N ALA A 525 -16.38 24.78 -9.14
CA ALA A 525 -15.37 24.39 -10.14
C ALA A 525 -14.29 23.42 -9.60
N GLY A 526 -14.35 23.03 -8.32
CA GLY A 526 -13.39 22.13 -7.68
C GLY A 526 -12.06 22.75 -7.29
N ILE A 527 -11.90 24.08 -7.41
CA ILE A 527 -10.67 24.79 -7.03
C ILE A 527 -10.66 25.03 -5.53
N LEU A 528 -9.55 24.67 -4.88
CA LEU A 528 -9.30 24.94 -3.46
C LEU A 528 -8.79 26.39 -3.28
N ARG A 529 -9.46 27.16 -2.44
CA ARG A 529 -9.05 28.52 -2.04
C ARG A 529 -8.90 28.62 -0.52
N ALA A 530 -8.10 29.58 -0.08
CA ALA A 530 -7.86 29.86 1.33
C ALA A 530 -7.95 31.36 1.60
N VAL A 531 -8.72 31.75 2.61
CA VAL A 531 -8.87 33.14 3.07
C VAL A 531 -8.42 33.20 4.53
N ARG A 532 -7.52 34.14 4.85
CA ARG A 532 -7.07 34.39 6.21
C ARG A 532 -7.55 35.77 6.66
N LYS A 533 -8.26 35.81 7.80
CA LYS A 533 -8.68 37.05 8.45
C LYS A 533 -8.12 37.12 9.86
N THR A 534 -7.60 38.27 10.25
CA THR A 534 -7.11 38.53 11.60
C THR A 534 -8.03 39.53 12.31
N SER A 535 -8.27 39.31 13.60
CA SER A 535 -9.02 40.20 14.49
C SER A 535 -8.29 40.32 15.83
N GLN A 536 -8.56 41.36 16.61
CA GLN A 536 -7.89 41.61 17.89
C GLN A 536 -8.84 41.43 19.07
N LEU A 537 -8.41 40.69 20.09
CA LEU A 537 -9.16 40.58 21.34
C LEU A 537 -9.04 41.87 22.18
N PRO A 538 -10.08 42.22 22.97
CA PRO A 538 -10.04 43.33 23.90
C PRO A 538 -8.88 43.21 24.89
N LEU A 539 -8.19 44.32 25.20
CA LEU A 539 -7.03 44.32 26.11
C LEU A 539 -7.40 43.95 27.54
N LYS A 540 -8.66 44.19 27.94
CA LYS A 540 -9.21 43.78 29.24
C LYS A 540 -9.16 42.28 29.50
N THR A 541 -8.97 41.46 28.47
CA THR A 541 -8.77 40.01 28.62
C THR A 541 -7.49 39.70 29.40
N VAL A 542 -6.39 40.43 29.14
CA VAL A 542 -5.06 40.15 29.71
C VAL A 542 -4.59 41.21 30.69
N LEU A 543 -5.06 42.45 30.59
CA LEU A 543 -4.60 43.61 31.37
C LEU A 543 -5.71 44.20 32.23
N ARG A 544 -5.36 44.68 33.42
CA ARG A 544 -6.20 45.49 34.32
C ARG A 544 -5.51 46.79 34.68
N SER A 545 -6.28 47.86 34.85
CA SER A 545 -5.76 49.15 35.33
C SER A 545 -5.27 49.05 36.77
N CYS A 546 -4.10 49.61 37.08
CA CYS A 546 -3.51 49.65 38.42
C CYS A 546 -2.74 50.96 38.67
N PRO A 547 -2.44 51.34 39.93
CA PRO A 547 -1.59 52.49 40.20
C PRO A 547 -0.18 52.28 39.62
N PRO A 548 0.46 53.32 39.04
CA PRO A 548 1.76 53.21 38.44
C PRO A 548 2.86 53.05 39.50
N GLU A 549 3.71 52.04 39.32
CA GLU A 549 4.96 51.84 40.06
C GLU A 549 6.11 52.69 39.51
N SER A 550 6.89 53.33 40.41
CA SER A 550 8.02 54.20 40.05
C SER A 550 9.36 53.46 39.90
N THR A 551 9.45 52.20 40.36
CA THR A 551 10.67 51.39 40.34
C THR A 551 10.56 50.33 39.24
N ALA A 552 11.51 50.33 38.29
CA ALA A 552 11.53 49.37 37.19
C ALA A 552 12.96 49.07 36.72
N SER A 553 13.22 47.81 36.36
CA SER A 553 14.51 47.31 35.89
C SER A 553 14.66 47.42 34.37
N PHE A 554 13.57 47.33 33.62
CA PHE A 554 13.54 47.38 32.16
C PHE A 554 12.73 48.59 31.69
N VAL A 555 13.33 49.39 30.80
CA VAL A 555 12.73 50.64 30.32
C VAL A 555 12.87 50.73 28.81
N THR A 556 11.75 50.90 28.13
CA THR A 556 11.67 51.18 26.70
C THR A 556 11.23 52.62 26.51
N VAL A 557 12.06 53.43 25.85
CA VAL A 557 11.75 54.84 25.58
C VAL A 557 11.36 54.98 24.12
N VAL A 558 10.11 55.37 23.91
CA VAL A 558 9.51 55.78 22.64
C VAL A 558 9.72 57.27 22.48
N LYS A 559 10.36 57.73 21.42
CA LYS A 559 10.41 59.15 21.07
C LYS A 559 9.46 59.42 19.90
N SER A 560 8.77 60.54 19.94
CA SER A 560 7.81 60.97 18.93
C SER A 560 8.04 62.43 18.56
N ASP A 561 7.81 62.76 17.29
CA ASP A 561 7.90 64.12 16.78
C ASP A 561 6.59 64.90 17.03
N ALA A 562 5.45 64.19 17.07
CA ALA A 562 4.15 64.77 17.37
C ALA A 562 3.87 64.81 18.89
N PRO A 563 3.04 65.76 19.38
CA PRO A 563 2.70 65.84 20.81
C PRO A 563 2.08 64.53 21.30
N PRO A 564 2.38 64.11 22.54
CA PRO A 564 1.86 62.84 23.07
C PRO A 564 0.33 62.91 23.17
N LEU A 565 -0.33 61.90 22.60
CA LEU A 565 -1.76 61.67 22.71
C LEU A 565 -2.14 61.35 24.17
N ALA A 566 -3.32 61.79 24.57
CA ALA A 566 -3.85 61.45 25.90
C ALA A 566 -4.03 59.93 26.05
N PHE A 567 -3.78 59.39 27.25
CA PHE A 567 -3.97 57.96 27.52
C PHE A 567 -5.40 57.49 27.30
N THR A 568 -6.39 58.38 27.40
CA THR A 568 -7.79 58.10 27.06
C THR A 568 -7.99 57.81 25.57
N GLN A 569 -7.15 58.35 24.69
CA GLN A 569 -7.18 58.10 23.24
C GLN A 569 -6.35 56.88 22.82
N LEU A 570 -5.29 56.56 23.56
CA LEU A 570 -4.44 55.39 23.35
C LEU A 570 -5.03 54.12 23.97
N PHE A 571 -5.70 54.25 25.11
CA PHE A 571 -6.26 53.15 25.88
C PHE A 571 -7.69 53.48 26.36
N PRO A 572 -8.65 53.69 25.43
CA PRO A 572 -10.04 54.02 25.77
C PRO A 572 -10.68 52.96 26.69
N GLU A 573 -10.29 51.70 26.53
CA GLU A 573 -10.78 50.57 27.32
C GLU A 573 -10.57 50.75 28.83
N PHE A 574 -9.49 51.41 29.26
CA PHE A 574 -9.16 51.59 30.68
C PHE A 574 -9.55 52.98 31.23
N SER A 575 -10.25 53.80 30.44
CA SER A 575 -10.62 55.18 30.82
C SER A 575 -11.76 55.25 31.85
N ALA A 576 -12.55 54.17 31.99
CA ALA A 576 -13.66 54.07 32.94
C ALA A 576 -13.23 53.56 34.33
N ASP A 577 -11.99 53.06 34.48
CA ASP A 577 -11.50 52.53 35.74
C ASP A 577 -11.08 53.69 36.68
N GLN A 578 -11.63 53.71 37.90
CA GLN A 578 -11.51 54.79 38.90
C GLN A 578 -10.06 55.13 39.34
N CYS A 579 -9.05 54.42 38.84
CA CYS A 579 -7.63 54.65 39.14
C CYS A 579 -6.99 55.81 38.35
N GLN A 580 -7.62 56.32 37.28
CA GLN A 580 -7.14 57.53 36.59
C GLN A 580 -7.65 58.79 37.29
N ARG A 581 -6.84 59.39 38.17
CA ARG A 581 -7.08 60.77 38.63
C ARG A 581 -6.84 61.73 37.46
N GLN A 582 -7.72 62.72 37.26
CA GLN A 582 -7.53 63.74 36.24
C GLN A 582 -6.15 64.41 36.41
N GLY A 583 -5.32 64.39 35.35
CA GLY A 583 -4.00 65.04 35.31
C GLY A 583 -2.77 64.12 35.52
N TRP A 584 -2.94 62.80 35.63
CA TRP A 584 -1.80 61.88 35.69
C TRP A 584 -1.19 61.60 34.31
N ASN A 585 0.09 61.94 34.15
CA ASN A 585 0.91 61.60 32.98
C ASN A 585 1.44 60.15 33.02
N ALA A 586 0.89 59.27 33.86
CA ALA A 586 1.33 57.90 34.02
C ALA A 586 0.14 56.93 34.12
N LEU A 587 0.23 55.80 33.42
CA LEU A 587 -0.75 54.72 33.41
C LEU A 587 -0.09 53.42 33.89
N GLY A 588 -0.64 52.80 34.94
CA GLY A 588 -0.25 51.45 35.37
C GLY A 588 -1.18 50.39 34.78
N LEU A 589 -0.61 49.33 34.20
CA LEU A 589 -1.32 48.19 33.65
C LEU A 589 -0.76 46.91 34.27
N ARG A 590 -1.59 46.16 34.99
CA ARG A 590 -1.23 44.88 35.61
C ARG A 590 -1.69 43.72 34.74
N GLN A 591 -0.81 42.77 34.47
CA GLN A 591 -1.18 41.51 33.82
C GLN A 591 -2.02 40.64 34.78
N VAL A 592 -3.13 40.09 34.28
CA VAL A 592 -4.11 39.34 35.09
C VAL A 592 -3.52 38.06 35.69
N HIS A 593 -2.61 37.38 35.00
CA HIS A 593 -2.08 36.08 35.40
C HIS A 593 -0.72 36.19 36.12
N THR A 594 0.27 36.84 35.49
CA THR A 594 1.62 37.00 36.07
C THR A 594 1.67 38.03 37.21
N GLY A 595 0.65 38.90 37.32
CA GLY A 595 0.59 39.97 38.32
C GLY A 595 1.63 41.07 38.13
N GLN A 596 2.43 41.04 37.07
CA GLN A 596 3.44 42.05 36.79
C GLN A 596 2.80 43.37 36.32
N THR A 597 3.32 44.47 36.84
CA THR A 597 2.89 45.84 36.51
C THR A 597 3.78 46.41 35.40
N VAL A 598 3.15 46.99 34.38
CA VAL A 598 3.78 47.78 33.32
C VAL A 598 3.29 49.21 33.48
N THR A 599 4.20 50.17 33.62
CA THR A 599 3.87 51.58 33.71
C THR A 599 4.24 52.32 32.43
N VAL A 600 3.31 53.12 31.92
CA VAL A 600 3.52 53.97 30.74
C VAL A 600 3.49 55.41 31.20
N VAL A 601 4.61 56.12 31.09
CA VAL A 601 4.74 57.53 31.47
C VAL A 601 4.87 58.38 30.21
N SER A 602 4.03 59.41 30.08
CA SER A 602 4.12 60.43 29.04
C SER A 602 4.97 61.60 29.54
N GLY A 603 6.04 61.95 28.82
CA GLY A 603 6.91 63.06 29.16
C GLY A 603 6.50 64.36 28.47
N ASN A 604 5.90 65.30 29.22
CA ASN A 604 5.45 66.60 28.70
C ASN A 604 6.58 67.49 28.13
N ALA A 605 7.82 67.30 28.58
CA ALA A 605 8.97 68.13 28.20
C ALA A 605 9.77 67.60 26.99
N GLY A 606 9.33 66.51 26.33
CA GLY A 606 10.13 65.94 25.24
C GLY A 606 9.44 64.99 24.28
N ASN A 607 8.11 64.98 24.22
CA ASN A 607 7.31 64.11 23.33
C ASN A 607 7.76 62.64 23.35
N ARG A 608 7.91 62.05 24.55
CA ARG A 608 8.34 60.65 24.70
C ARG A 608 7.35 59.85 25.54
N TYR A 609 7.15 58.59 25.19
CA TYR A 609 6.56 57.62 26.10
C TYR A 609 7.66 56.75 26.69
N ARG A 610 7.63 56.59 28.01
CA ARG A 610 8.53 55.70 28.73
C ARG A 610 7.71 54.55 29.28
N VAL A 611 7.89 53.37 28.70
CA VAL A 611 7.28 52.12 29.19
C VAL A 611 8.27 51.46 30.13
N GLN A 612 7.87 51.22 31.37
CA GLN A 612 8.71 50.64 32.42
C GLN A 612 8.07 49.36 32.95
N SER A 613 8.88 48.34 33.21
CA SER A 613 8.45 47.08 33.80
C SER A 613 9.61 46.39 34.52
N ASN A 614 9.30 45.43 35.38
CA ASN A 614 10.30 44.60 36.05
C ASN A 614 10.89 43.50 35.16
N ASP A 615 10.20 43.18 34.06
CA ASP A 615 10.68 42.27 33.02
C ASP A 615 10.29 42.79 31.64
N GLY A 616 11.18 42.63 30.65
CA GLY A 616 10.97 43.08 29.29
C GLY A 616 9.88 42.29 28.55
N LEU A 617 9.57 41.07 28.97
CA LEU A 617 8.54 40.24 28.35
C LEU A 617 7.12 40.77 28.59
N SER A 618 6.91 41.44 29.72
CA SER A 618 5.59 41.94 30.08
C SER A 618 5.22 43.25 29.40
N SER A 619 6.22 44.02 28.94
CA SER A 619 6.01 45.28 28.23
C SER A 619 5.64 45.10 26.74
N VAL A 620 5.87 43.92 26.15
CA VAL A 620 5.71 43.65 24.71
C VAL A 620 4.30 43.98 24.21
N LEU A 621 3.26 43.47 24.88
CA LEU A 621 1.88 43.71 24.50
C LEU A 621 1.50 45.20 24.54
N VAL A 622 1.97 45.92 25.56
CA VAL A 622 1.68 47.34 25.77
C VAL A 622 2.40 48.19 24.73
N VAL A 623 3.67 47.90 24.45
CA VAL A 623 4.45 48.55 23.39
C VAL A 623 3.82 48.30 22.03
N ARG A 624 3.41 47.06 21.73
CA ARG A 624 2.74 46.72 20.46
C ARG A 624 1.47 47.53 20.25
N ARG A 625 0.61 47.60 21.25
CA ARG A 625 -0.65 48.35 21.18
C ARG A 625 -0.43 49.85 21.07
N LEU A 626 0.61 50.37 21.71
CA LEU A 626 1.03 51.76 21.56
C LEU A 626 1.46 52.03 20.12
N THR A 627 2.26 51.14 19.51
CA THR A 627 2.69 51.23 18.11
C THR A 627 1.51 51.17 17.13
N ASP A 628 0.59 50.21 17.29
CA ASP A 628 -0.54 50.01 16.38
C ASP A 628 -1.52 51.21 16.38
N ARG A 629 -1.89 51.69 17.58
CA ARG A 629 -2.85 52.80 17.73
C ARG A 629 -2.28 54.16 17.37
N TRP A 630 -0.96 54.32 17.50
CA TRP A 630 -0.26 55.51 17.05
C TRP A 630 -0.21 55.57 15.51
N GLY A 631 0.19 54.47 14.86
CA GLY A 631 0.29 54.40 13.40
C GLY A 631 -1.02 54.65 12.66
N GLY A 632 -2.16 54.28 13.25
CA GLY A 632 -3.49 54.49 12.65
C GLY A 632 -4.09 55.90 12.80
N LYS A 633 -3.49 56.80 13.60
CA LYS A 633 -4.05 58.13 13.91
C LYS A 633 -3.17 59.32 13.50
N SER A 634 -1.93 59.08 13.07
CA SER A 634 -1.00 60.13 12.62
C SER A 634 -0.82 60.08 11.11
N GLU A 635 -1.35 61.05 10.38
CA GLU A 635 -1.06 61.25 8.93
C GLU A 635 0.34 61.86 8.67
N GLY A 636 1.11 62.15 9.72
CA GLY A 636 2.50 62.62 9.63
C GLY A 636 3.51 61.48 9.76
N ARG A 637 4.33 61.29 8.72
CA ARG A 637 5.50 60.39 8.70
C ARG A 637 6.54 60.84 9.74
N ALA A 638 7.04 59.93 10.57
CA ALA A 638 8.07 60.23 11.57
C ALA A 638 9.40 60.65 10.91
N THR A 639 9.76 61.92 11.05
CA THR A 639 11.06 62.47 10.68
C THR A 639 11.58 63.31 11.83
N ALA A 640 12.66 62.81 12.45
CA ALA A 640 13.53 63.44 13.46
C ALA A 640 13.28 63.14 14.95
N GLY A 641 13.19 61.86 15.33
CA GLY A 641 13.31 61.48 16.75
C GLY A 641 13.03 60.02 17.05
N ALA A 642 13.71 59.08 16.43
CA ALA A 642 13.43 57.65 16.60
C ALA A 642 13.93 57.09 17.96
N PRO A 643 13.30 56.05 18.55
CA PRO A 643 13.79 55.39 19.77
C PRO A 643 15.15 54.71 19.53
N SER A 644 16.22 55.11 20.22
CA SER A 644 17.46 54.32 20.14
C SER A 644 17.19 52.90 20.63
N VAL A 645 17.52 51.87 19.83
CA VAL A 645 17.51 50.47 20.27
C VAL A 645 18.51 50.37 21.42
N GLY A 646 18.01 50.44 22.66
CA GLY A 646 18.87 50.36 23.83
C GLY A 646 19.58 49.00 23.89
N GLN A 647 20.85 48.97 24.30
CA GLN A 647 21.63 47.74 24.49
C GLN A 647 20.91 46.70 25.36
N ASN A 648 20.01 47.14 26.25
CA ASN A 648 19.19 46.28 27.11
C ASN A 648 18.25 45.36 26.31
N HIS A 649 17.71 45.80 25.15
CA HIS A 649 16.83 44.97 24.31
C HIS A 649 17.60 43.83 23.63
N VAL A 650 18.77 44.15 23.06
CA VAL A 650 19.65 43.14 22.42
C VAL A 650 20.18 42.14 23.46
N ARG A 651 20.58 42.61 24.65
CA ARG A 651 21.01 41.73 25.77
C ARG A 651 19.88 40.82 26.24
N SER A 652 18.63 41.31 26.28
CA SER A 652 17.47 40.48 26.63
C SER A 652 17.29 39.34 25.63
N VAL A 653 17.34 39.64 24.32
CA VAL A 653 17.26 38.62 23.27
C VAL A 653 18.43 37.63 23.37
N HIS A 654 19.68 38.09 23.53
CA HIS A 654 20.83 37.21 23.68
C HIS A 654 20.71 36.25 24.86
N ARG A 655 20.21 36.72 26.01
CA ARG A 655 19.95 35.86 27.17
C ARG A 655 18.91 34.77 26.86
N ARG A 656 17.80 35.13 26.20
CA ARG A 656 16.75 34.16 25.85
C ARG A 656 17.20 33.16 24.79
N ILE A 657 18.08 33.56 23.86
CA ILE A 657 18.72 32.64 22.92
C ILE A 657 19.56 31.58 23.68
N ASP A 658 20.31 31.98 24.71
CA ASP A 658 21.09 31.03 25.52
C ASP A 658 20.21 30.04 26.28
N GLU A 659 19.13 30.52 26.88
CA GLU A 659 18.17 29.69 27.62
C GLU A 659 17.46 28.68 26.71
N HIS A 660 17.02 29.12 25.51
CA HIS A 660 16.41 28.24 24.53
C HIS A 660 17.40 27.18 24.02
N PHE A 661 18.62 27.59 23.68
CA PHE A 661 19.67 26.67 23.24
C PHE A 661 20.05 25.66 24.34
N ALA A 662 20.12 26.08 25.61
CA ALA A 662 20.39 25.18 26.73
C ALA A 662 19.27 24.14 26.91
N ALA A 663 18.01 24.54 26.83
CA ALA A 663 16.86 23.63 26.92
C ALA A 663 16.87 22.59 25.77
N ARG A 664 17.25 23.02 24.56
CA ARG A 664 17.42 22.11 23.41
C ARG A 664 18.55 21.10 23.62
N ARG A 665 19.71 21.53 24.14
CA ARG A 665 20.82 20.60 24.43
C ARG A 665 20.45 19.53 25.46
N GLU A 666 19.58 19.86 26.41
CA GLU A 666 19.09 18.90 27.38
C GLU A 666 18.16 17.86 26.73
N ILE A 667 17.26 18.28 25.84
CA ILE A 667 16.45 17.36 25.02
C ILE A 667 17.34 16.44 24.17
N ASP A 668 18.38 16.98 23.54
CA ASP A 668 19.32 16.18 22.74
C ASP A 668 20.10 15.18 23.61
N ARG A 669 20.47 15.56 24.83
CA ARG A 669 21.15 14.70 25.80
C ARG A 669 20.26 13.51 26.18
N ILE A 670 19.02 13.79 26.59
CA ILE A 670 18.04 12.77 26.98
C ILE A 670 17.71 11.86 25.80
N THR A 671 17.52 12.42 24.60
CA THR A 671 17.20 11.66 23.39
C THR A 671 18.34 10.71 22.99
N LYS A 672 19.60 11.14 23.11
CA LYS A 672 20.77 10.27 22.90
C LYS A 672 20.84 9.15 23.93
N GLU A 673 20.53 9.45 25.18
CA GLU A 673 20.51 8.46 26.27
C GLU A 673 19.41 7.40 26.05
N ILE A 674 18.20 7.82 25.66
CA ILE A 674 17.11 6.93 25.23
C ILE A 674 17.56 6.07 24.04
N GLY A 675 18.28 6.65 23.06
CA GLY A 675 18.84 5.92 21.93
C GLY A 675 19.80 4.80 22.35
N LEU A 676 20.67 5.06 23.33
CA LEU A 676 21.58 4.07 23.90
C LEU A 676 20.82 2.96 24.63
N LEU A 677 19.86 3.30 25.49
CA LEU A 677 19.05 2.32 26.22
C LEU A 677 18.18 1.47 25.29
N THR A 678 17.64 2.05 24.23
CA THR A 678 16.84 1.31 23.23
C THR A 678 17.71 0.31 22.47
N SER A 679 18.96 0.67 22.14
CA SER A 679 19.93 -0.25 21.57
C SER A 679 20.26 -1.40 22.54
N GLN A 680 20.43 -1.09 23.83
CA GLN A 680 20.62 -2.10 24.88
C GLN A 680 19.40 -3.03 25.00
N LEU A 681 18.19 -2.49 25.06
CA LEU A 681 16.94 -3.25 25.11
C LEU A 681 16.87 -4.25 23.95
N ARG A 682 17.11 -3.77 22.71
CA ARG A 682 17.13 -4.62 21.52
C ARG A 682 18.20 -5.71 21.57
N ASN A 683 19.36 -5.45 22.19
CA ASN A 683 20.40 -6.46 22.39
C ASN A 683 19.95 -7.55 23.38
N VAL A 684 19.25 -7.14 24.43
CA VAL A 684 18.73 -8.03 25.48
C VAL A 684 17.62 -8.90 24.92
N GLU A 685 16.65 -8.32 24.23
CA GLU A 685 15.58 -9.04 23.52
C GLU A 685 16.15 -10.07 22.54
N ARG A 686 17.14 -9.68 21.72
CA ARG A 686 17.81 -10.61 20.80
C ARG A 686 18.46 -11.79 21.52
N ARG A 687 19.08 -11.56 22.68
CA ARG A 687 19.69 -12.63 23.49
C ARG A 687 18.64 -13.52 24.14
N MET A 688 17.56 -12.95 24.67
CA MET A 688 16.42 -13.69 25.22
C MET A 688 15.75 -14.58 24.16
N LEU A 689 15.54 -14.07 22.94
CA LEU A 689 14.96 -14.82 21.83
C LEU A 689 15.86 -15.99 21.38
N ARG A 690 17.19 -15.81 21.38
CA ARG A 690 18.13 -16.91 21.10
C ARG A 690 18.07 -17.98 22.18
N ALA A 691 18.12 -17.59 23.45
CA ALA A 691 18.00 -18.52 24.57
C ALA A 691 16.67 -19.32 24.53
N ALA A 692 15.56 -18.66 24.18
CA ALA A 692 14.26 -19.31 24.03
C ALA A 692 14.22 -20.28 22.81
N ARG A 693 14.87 -19.92 21.69
CA ARG A 693 14.94 -20.76 20.48
C ARG A 693 15.84 -21.98 20.68
N GLU A 694 16.93 -21.85 21.42
CA GLU A 694 17.92 -22.91 21.62
C GLU A 694 17.43 -24.03 22.55
N ARG A 695 16.27 -23.87 23.22
CA ARG A 695 15.75 -24.85 24.21
C ARG A 695 16.84 -25.31 25.21
N ASN A 696 17.79 -24.43 25.54
CA ASN A 696 18.78 -24.73 26.57
C ASN A 696 18.03 -24.98 27.89
N GLU A 697 18.35 -26.06 28.59
CA GLU A 697 17.65 -26.56 29.79
C GLU A 697 17.69 -25.60 30.99
N GLY A 698 18.47 -24.51 30.92
CA GLY A 698 18.48 -23.46 31.93
C GLY A 698 17.25 -22.56 31.82
N SER A 699 16.58 -22.31 32.95
CA SER A 699 15.45 -21.38 33.00
C SER A 699 15.92 -19.99 32.56
N LEU A 700 15.13 -19.30 31.73
CA LEU A 700 15.41 -17.92 31.30
C LEU A 700 15.65 -16.99 32.51
N ALA A 701 15.05 -17.31 33.66
CA ALA A 701 15.24 -16.60 34.93
C ALA A 701 16.69 -16.66 35.44
N ASP A 702 17.40 -17.78 35.24
CA ASP A 702 18.75 -18.01 35.77
C ASP A 702 19.81 -17.19 35.03
N THR A 703 19.48 -16.70 33.83
CA THR A 703 20.39 -15.89 32.99
C THR A 703 20.49 -14.42 33.41
N GLY A 704 19.63 -13.96 34.34
CA GLY A 704 19.55 -12.55 34.75
C GLY A 704 19.06 -11.57 33.67
N LEU A 705 18.78 -12.05 32.44
CA LEU A 705 18.29 -11.24 31.32
C LEU A 705 16.91 -10.61 31.58
N PRO A 706 15.94 -11.29 32.22
CA PRO A 706 14.65 -10.67 32.53
C PRO A 706 14.76 -9.48 33.49
N PHE A 707 15.64 -9.56 34.50
CA PHE A 707 15.90 -8.45 35.41
C PHE A 707 16.51 -7.25 34.67
N LEU A 708 17.46 -7.51 33.77
CA LEU A 708 18.10 -6.45 32.99
C LEU A 708 17.13 -5.81 31.99
N PHE A 709 16.22 -6.59 31.39
CA PHE A 709 15.13 -6.08 30.54
C PHE A 709 14.23 -5.12 31.32
N ASP A 710 13.72 -5.55 32.47
CA ASP A 710 12.83 -4.76 33.33
C ASP A 710 13.50 -3.47 33.83
N ARG A 711 14.78 -3.54 34.23
CA ARG A 711 15.57 -2.36 34.61
C ARG A 711 15.73 -1.37 33.45
N THR A 712 16.04 -1.86 32.24
CA THR A 712 16.18 -1.00 31.05
C THR A 712 14.85 -0.36 30.68
N CYS A 713 13.73 -1.08 30.75
CA CYS A 713 12.40 -0.53 30.51
C CYS A 713 12.06 0.59 31.49
N ARG A 714 12.25 0.36 32.82
CA ARG A 714 12.01 1.42 33.82
C ARG A 714 12.89 2.66 33.58
N ALA A 715 14.16 2.47 33.21
CA ALA A 715 15.06 3.58 32.91
C ALA A 715 14.59 4.37 31.68
N ILE A 716 14.10 3.70 30.63
CA ILE A 716 13.53 4.37 29.45
C ILE A 716 12.28 5.17 29.84
N PHE A 717 11.37 4.60 30.65
CA PHE A 717 10.17 5.33 31.09
C PHE A 717 10.51 6.58 31.91
N ALA A 718 11.47 6.49 32.84
CA ALA A 718 11.93 7.66 33.59
C ALA A 718 12.49 8.75 32.68
N LEU A 719 13.31 8.38 31.68
CA LEU A 719 13.84 9.34 30.70
C LEU A 719 12.76 9.92 29.79
N LEU A 720 11.69 9.19 29.48
CA LEU A 720 10.56 9.71 28.71
C LEU A 720 9.77 10.77 29.50
N GLU A 721 9.58 10.57 30.80
CA GLU A 721 9.00 11.59 31.68
C GLU A 721 9.88 12.84 31.75
N ASP A 722 11.19 12.66 31.87
CA ASP A 722 12.14 13.78 31.89
C ASP A 722 12.22 14.48 30.52
N LEU A 723 12.08 13.74 29.41
CA LEU A 723 11.97 14.30 28.07
C LEU A 723 10.71 15.15 27.93
N ALA A 724 9.57 14.71 28.47
CA ALA A 724 8.33 15.48 28.46
C ALA A 724 8.50 16.80 29.24
N LYS A 725 9.10 16.75 30.43
CA LYS A 725 9.44 17.97 31.20
C LYS A 725 10.38 18.88 30.42
N ALA A 726 11.46 18.35 29.85
CA ALA A 726 12.42 19.13 29.07
C ALA A 726 11.77 19.80 27.83
N ARG A 727 10.83 19.12 27.16
CA ARG A 727 10.03 19.68 26.05
C ARG A 727 9.18 20.87 26.51
N THR A 728 8.49 20.78 27.64
CA THR A 728 7.73 21.93 28.17
C THR A 728 8.62 23.12 28.51
N VAL A 729 9.85 22.88 29.01
CA VAL A 729 10.85 23.92 29.27
C VAL A 729 11.36 24.55 27.97
N ARG A 730 11.59 23.77 26.91
CA ARG A 730 11.96 24.30 25.58
C ARG A 730 10.85 25.15 24.99
N GLU A 731 9.60 24.66 24.99
CA GLU A 731 8.45 25.45 24.52
C GLU A 731 8.37 26.80 25.24
N ARG A 732 8.68 26.79 26.55
CA ARG A 732 8.78 28.02 27.33
C ARG A 732 9.86 28.98 26.91
N ALA A 733 11.09 28.49 26.85
CA ALA A 733 12.20 29.31 26.42
C ALA A 733 11.99 29.85 25.00
N GLY A 734 11.37 29.07 24.11
CA GLY A 734 11.05 29.47 22.73
C GLY A 734 9.99 30.58 22.67
N HIS A 735 8.94 30.47 23.49
CA HIS A 735 7.92 31.52 23.61
C HIS A 735 8.46 32.82 24.23
N GLU A 736 9.29 32.72 25.27
CA GLU A 736 9.95 33.87 25.89
C GLU A 736 10.93 34.56 24.92
N LEU A 737 11.66 33.77 24.12
CA LEU A 737 12.50 34.27 23.03
C LEU A 737 11.68 35.01 21.98
N ARG A 738 10.55 34.43 21.54
CA ARG A 738 9.61 35.05 20.60
C ARG A 738 9.13 36.41 21.10
N CYS A 739 8.72 36.50 22.36
CA CYS A 739 8.30 37.76 22.99
C CYS A 739 9.42 38.81 22.94
N SER A 740 10.66 38.40 23.24
CA SER A 740 11.83 39.30 23.24
C SER A 740 12.20 39.77 21.83
N VAL A 741 12.08 38.89 20.83
CA VAL A 741 12.31 39.22 19.42
C VAL A 741 11.21 40.13 18.88
N GLU A 742 9.93 39.90 19.22
CA GLU A 742 8.84 40.81 18.84
C GLU A 742 9.01 42.18 19.47
N LEU A 743 9.43 42.27 20.74
CA LEU A 743 9.76 43.56 21.35
C LEU A 743 10.85 44.30 20.57
N LEU A 744 11.91 43.59 20.21
CA LEU A 744 13.01 44.14 19.43
C LEU A 744 12.51 44.62 18.05
N LEU A 745 11.68 43.83 17.37
CA LEU A 745 11.07 44.19 16.09
C LEU A 745 10.18 45.43 16.22
N LEU A 746 9.36 45.53 17.27
CA LEU A 746 8.50 46.70 17.50
C LEU A 746 9.33 47.98 17.71
N VAL A 747 10.47 47.89 18.39
CA VAL A 747 11.38 49.02 18.56
C VAL A 747 12.10 49.35 17.25
N THR A 748 12.49 48.37 16.44
CA THR A 748 13.13 48.63 15.14
C THR A 748 12.15 49.19 14.10
N ARG A 749 10.86 48.88 14.20
CA ARG A 749 9.81 49.44 13.32
C ARG A 749 9.78 50.96 13.33
N TRP A 750 10.07 51.60 14.46
CA TRP A 750 10.14 53.07 14.52
C TRP A 750 11.46 53.65 13.99
N ASN A 751 12.48 52.82 13.77
CA ASN A 751 13.81 53.25 13.32
C ASN A 751 14.08 52.96 11.84
N ALA A 752 13.40 51.97 11.26
CA ALA A 752 13.66 51.47 9.90
C ALA A 752 12.53 51.82 8.92
N SER A 753 12.81 51.74 7.62
CA SER A 753 11.75 51.79 6.58
C SER A 753 10.89 50.52 6.62
N ASP A 754 9.62 50.63 6.22
CA ASP A 754 8.66 49.52 6.26
C ASP A 754 9.16 48.27 5.50
N GLU A 755 9.79 48.45 4.34
CA GLU A 755 10.39 47.34 3.57
C GLU A 755 11.50 46.63 4.35
N LYS A 756 12.42 47.38 4.96
CA LYS A 756 13.53 46.80 5.74
C LYS A 756 13.02 46.12 7.01
N TYR A 757 11.96 46.67 7.61
CA TYR A 757 11.27 46.08 8.76
C TYR A 757 10.62 44.74 8.40
N GLU A 758 9.91 44.65 7.28
CA GLU A 758 9.26 43.41 6.85
C GLU A 758 10.27 42.32 6.49
N VAL A 759 11.38 42.67 5.84
CA VAL A 759 12.44 41.69 5.56
C VAL A 759 13.10 41.20 6.85
N LEU A 760 13.35 42.08 7.83
CA LEU A 760 13.86 41.66 9.15
C LEU A 760 12.83 40.80 9.90
N ARG A 761 11.55 41.19 9.89
CA ARG A 761 10.46 40.43 10.50
C ARG A 761 10.34 39.04 9.89
N ALA A 762 10.51 38.90 8.57
CA ALA A 762 10.56 37.59 7.92
C ALA A 762 11.78 36.76 8.33
N ALA A 763 12.93 37.41 8.56
CA ALA A 763 14.17 36.72 8.91
C ALA A 763 14.23 36.18 10.34
N ILE A 764 13.70 36.92 11.34
CA ILE A 764 13.81 36.54 12.77
C ILE A 764 12.46 36.40 13.48
N GLY A 765 11.38 36.91 12.88
CA GLY A 765 10.06 37.05 13.49
C GLY A 765 9.12 35.86 13.26
N PHE A 766 9.63 34.65 13.11
CA PHE A 766 8.82 33.43 13.03
C PHE A 766 8.79 32.70 14.38
N GLU A 767 7.75 31.89 14.59
CA GLU A 767 7.62 31.06 15.79
C GLU A 767 8.49 29.80 15.63
N PRO A 768 9.31 29.44 16.65
CA PRO A 768 10.06 28.19 16.64
C PRO A 768 9.06 27.02 16.52
N ARG A 769 9.04 26.36 15.36
CA ARG A 769 8.20 25.17 15.20
C ARG A 769 8.84 24.04 16.02
N PRO A 770 8.04 23.19 16.67
CA PRO A 770 8.53 22.00 17.34
C PRO A 770 8.97 20.99 16.28
N SER A 771 10.13 21.22 15.68
CA SER A 771 10.81 20.29 14.79
C SER A 771 12.01 19.70 15.53
N ASP A 772 12.27 18.41 15.33
CA ASP A 772 13.36 17.69 16.01
C ASP A 772 14.73 17.95 15.37
N ARG A 773 14.81 18.64 14.23
CA ARG A 773 16.06 18.80 13.45
C ARG A 773 16.52 20.24 13.26
N LEU A 774 15.59 21.17 13.03
CA LEU A 774 15.87 22.57 12.75
C LEU A 774 14.99 23.45 13.63
N ASP A 775 15.59 24.40 14.31
CA ASP A 775 14.90 25.30 15.22
C ASP A 775 15.04 26.76 14.78
N TRP A 776 14.66 27.68 15.65
CA TRP A 776 14.76 29.11 15.41
C TRP A 776 16.20 29.56 15.14
N GLU A 777 17.19 29.02 15.83
CA GLU A 777 18.59 29.47 15.70
C GLU A 777 19.16 29.24 14.30
N GLU A 778 18.96 28.06 13.69
CA GLU A 778 19.48 27.77 12.35
C GLU A 778 18.81 28.61 11.27
N THR A 779 17.48 28.73 11.38
CA THR A 779 16.67 29.44 10.38
C THR A 779 16.95 30.94 10.45
N ALA A 780 17.05 31.49 11.66
CA ALA A 780 17.42 32.89 11.88
C ALA A 780 18.87 33.16 11.41
N ASP A 781 19.82 32.24 11.66
CA ASP A 781 21.21 32.42 11.23
C ASP A 781 21.35 32.46 9.70
N ALA A 782 20.66 31.55 9.00
CA ALA A 782 20.64 31.51 7.55
C ALA A 782 19.95 32.74 6.96
N ALA A 783 18.79 33.14 7.49
CA ALA A 783 18.06 34.30 7.02
C ALA A 783 18.83 35.62 7.27
N LEU A 784 19.46 35.77 8.44
CA LEU A 784 20.32 36.93 8.74
C LEU A 784 21.57 36.96 7.86
N THR A 785 22.13 35.79 7.51
CA THR A 785 23.27 35.73 6.59
C THR A 785 22.88 36.20 5.18
N ALA A 786 21.76 35.70 4.65
CA ALA A 786 21.23 36.14 3.36
C ALA A 786 20.87 37.65 3.34
N LEU A 787 20.31 38.17 4.45
CA LEU A 787 20.04 39.60 4.62
C LEU A 787 21.34 40.44 4.59
N LEU A 788 22.38 39.99 5.30
CA LEU A 788 23.65 40.70 5.38
C LEU A 788 24.48 40.61 4.09
N GLU A 789 24.27 39.59 3.26
CA GLU A 789 24.89 39.44 1.94
C GLU A 789 24.20 40.29 0.88
N SER A 790 22.87 40.25 0.80
CA SER A 790 22.08 41.08 -0.13
C SER A 790 22.27 42.58 0.09
N THR A 791 22.56 43.00 1.33
CA THR A 791 22.86 44.41 1.66
C THR A 791 24.32 44.83 1.44
N LYS A 792 25.23 43.90 1.08
CA LYS A 792 26.65 44.19 0.81
C LYS A 792 27.00 44.34 -0.67
N SER A 793 26.21 43.81 -1.60
CA SER A 793 26.56 43.75 -3.03
C SER A 793 25.83 44.80 -3.87
N THR A 794 26.49 45.92 -4.18
CA THR A 794 26.20 46.72 -5.40
C THR A 794 26.96 46.20 -6.64
N SER A 795 27.73 45.12 -6.50
CA SER A 795 28.47 44.53 -7.62
C SER A 795 28.34 43.00 -7.67
N SER A 796 27.81 42.51 -8.78
CA SER A 796 27.73 41.12 -9.26
C SER A 796 26.76 40.19 -8.54
N GLU A 797 25.87 39.57 -9.34
CA GLU A 797 25.00 38.44 -9.01
C GLU A 797 25.80 37.28 -8.41
N THR A 798 26.03 37.30 -7.10
CA THR A 798 26.45 36.11 -6.38
C THR A 798 25.19 35.33 -6.07
N ARG A 799 24.92 34.30 -6.87
CA ARG A 799 23.92 33.28 -6.53
C ARG A 799 24.19 32.82 -5.10
N CYS A 800 23.27 33.10 -4.16
CA CYS A 800 23.31 32.48 -2.84
C CYS A 800 23.31 30.96 -3.05
N SER A 801 24.44 30.31 -2.81
CA SER A 801 24.46 28.86 -2.65
C SER A 801 23.62 28.58 -1.42
N TRP A 802 22.42 28.05 -1.60
CA TRP A 802 21.61 27.50 -0.51
C TRP A 802 22.41 26.36 0.13
N ASN A 803 23.28 26.71 1.06
CA ASN A 803 23.99 25.73 1.86
C ASN A 803 22.94 25.00 2.68
N VAL A 804 22.99 23.68 2.67
CA VAL A 804 22.16 22.81 3.51
C VAL A 804 22.16 23.39 4.92
N LEU A 805 20.97 23.68 5.48
CA LEU A 805 20.82 24.17 6.85
C LEU A 805 21.49 23.17 7.80
N THR A 806 22.64 23.55 8.36
CA THR A 806 23.38 22.73 9.32
C THR A 806 22.92 23.06 10.74
N PRO A 807 22.59 22.05 11.58
CA PRO A 807 22.25 22.28 12.98
C PRO A 807 23.37 22.99 13.73
N ILE A 808 23.03 24.02 14.50
CA ILE A 808 23.98 24.72 15.37
C ILE A 808 24.31 23.79 16.54
N ALA A 809 25.51 23.23 16.54
CA ALA A 809 25.93 22.25 17.54
C ALA A 809 26.81 22.86 18.65
N SER A 810 27.43 24.02 18.38
CA SER A 810 28.41 24.63 19.26
C SER A 810 28.01 26.02 19.77
N VAL A 811 28.44 26.33 21.00
CA VAL A 811 28.30 27.68 21.60
C VAL A 811 29.04 28.75 20.78
N ARG A 812 30.08 28.36 20.03
CA ARG A 812 30.81 29.27 19.12
C ARG A 812 29.94 29.73 17.96
N GLU A 813 29.15 28.85 17.39
CA GLU A 813 28.20 29.18 16.31
C GLU A 813 27.03 30.01 16.84
N LEU A 814 26.53 29.71 18.04
CA LEU A 814 25.52 30.54 18.71
C LEU A 814 26.00 31.98 18.91
N ASN A 815 27.27 32.16 19.30
CA ASN A 815 27.86 33.49 19.44
C ASN A 815 28.00 34.21 18.08
N LYS A 816 28.19 33.49 16.96
CA LYS A 816 28.15 34.09 15.61
C LYS A 816 26.74 34.58 15.24
N LEU A 817 25.70 33.82 15.59
CA LEU A 817 24.31 34.27 15.42
C LEU A 817 24.06 35.57 16.20
N LYS A 818 24.47 35.62 17.47
CA LYS A 818 24.31 36.82 18.31
C LYS A 818 25.02 38.05 17.75
N THR A 819 26.23 37.89 17.21
CA THR A 819 26.97 39.00 16.58
C THR A 819 26.35 39.42 15.26
N ARG A 820 25.89 38.48 14.42
CA ARG A 820 25.14 38.76 13.18
C ARG A 820 23.86 39.53 13.47
N LEU A 821 23.09 39.12 14.48
CA LEU A 821 21.89 39.81 14.93
C LEU A 821 22.20 41.24 15.36
N ALA A 822 23.20 41.45 16.21
CA ALA A 822 23.61 42.78 16.66
C ALA A 822 24.07 43.67 15.47
N HIS A 823 24.80 43.09 14.52
CA HIS A 823 25.27 43.78 13.32
C HIS A 823 24.14 44.15 12.35
N ALA A 824 23.16 43.26 12.14
CA ALA A 824 21.98 43.54 11.32
C ALA A 824 21.16 44.70 11.89
N ILE A 825 20.94 44.72 13.22
CA ILE A 825 20.26 45.82 13.92
C ILE A 825 21.06 47.11 13.84
N GLY A 826 22.39 47.04 14.03
CA GLY A 826 23.28 48.21 13.93
C GLY A 826 23.26 48.87 12.56
N ARG A 827 23.23 48.09 11.47
CA ARG A 827 23.15 48.62 10.09
C ARG A 827 21.81 49.28 9.76
N LEU A 828 20.72 48.77 10.33
CA LEU A 828 19.39 49.37 10.20
C LEU A 828 19.29 50.72 10.91
N ALA A 829 20.06 50.91 11.99
CA ALA A 829 20.14 52.19 12.70
C ALA A 829 21.13 53.18 12.06
N GLY A 830 22.23 52.70 11.46
CA GLY A 830 23.33 53.54 10.96
C GLY A 830 23.16 54.14 9.55
N THR A 831 22.16 53.74 8.78
CA THR A 831 21.98 54.21 7.38
C THR A 831 21.36 55.61 7.25
N ARG A 832 21.24 56.38 8.33
CA ARG A 832 20.76 57.78 8.29
C ARG A 832 21.86 58.83 8.41
N GLU A 833 23.05 58.49 8.91
CA GLU A 833 24.17 59.45 9.02
C GLU A 833 24.95 59.62 7.72
N SER A 834 24.91 58.62 6.81
CA SER A 834 25.60 58.69 5.52
C SER A 834 24.96 59.66 4.52
N ASP A 835 23.63 59.83 4.57
CA ASP A 835 22.91 60.64 3.56
C ASP A 835 22.99 62.15 3.87
N ILE A 836 23.37 62.54 5.10
CA ILE A 836 23.51 63.95 5.48
C ILE A 836 24.93 64.46 5.15
N ALA A 837 25.94 63.59 5.15
CA ALA A 837 27.31 63.96 4.82
C ALA A 837 27.55 64.18 3.31
N GLU A 838 26.73 63.59 2.44
CA GLU A 838 26.85 63.76 0.98
C GLU A 838 26.13 65.02 0.44
N MET A 839 25.24 65.66 1.21
CA MET A 839 24.57 66.89 0.78
C MET A 839 25.34 68.18 1.08
N GLU A 840 26.30 68.19 2.03
CA GLU A 840 27.09 69.40 2.33
C GLU A 840 28.40 69.50 1.52
N ALA A 841 28.78 68.45 0.77
CA ALA A 841 30.04 68.43 0.02
C ALA A 841 29.93 68.87 -1.46
N ASN A 842 28.71 69.05 -2.00
CA ASN A 842 28.49 69.29 -3.44
C ASN A 842 28.21 70.75 -3.84
N ASP A 843 28.15 71.71 -2.91
CA ASP A 843 27.85 73.12 -3.24
C ASP A 843 29.08 74.04 -3.35
N VAL A 844 30.30 73.49 -3.37
CA VAL A 844 31.51 74.27 -3.63
C VAL A 844 32.44 73.50 -4.54
N VAL A 845 32.23 73.55 -5.86
CA VAL A 845 33.24 73.70 -6.93
C VAL A 845 32.50 73.67 -8.29
N GLU A 846 32.12 74.84 -8.80
CA GLU A 846 31.95 75.08 -10.25
C GLU A 846 32.02 76.60 -10.55
N SER A 847 33.24 77.15 -10.56
CA SER A 847 33.56 78.37 -11.32
C SER A 847 35.07 78.55 -11.47
N THR A 848 35.64 77.99 -12.55
CA THR A 848 36.66 78.57 -13.48
C THR A 848 37.09 77.51 -14.47
#